data_AF-A0A3R6L259-F1
#
_entry.id   AF-A0A3R6L259-F1
#
_cell.length_a   1.000
_cell.length_b   1.000
_cell.length_c   1.000
_cell.angle_alpha   90.00
_cell.angle_beta   90.00
_cell.angle_gamma   90.00
#
_symmetry.space_group_name_H-M   'P 1'
#
loop_
_entity.id
_entity.type
_entity.pdbx_description
1 polymer ?
#
loop_
_entity_poly.entity_id
_entity_poly.type
_entity_poly.pdbx_seq_one_letter_code
_entity_poly.pdbx_strand_id
1 'polypeptide(L)'
;MKRRIASRYLAGLLTLILTVTTLGTSLVEASTGDIDAAIVAESLQVAKQVEAEGIVLLKNEDGVLPLAAEQAVSVFGSAAIDPYYGSSGSGSIKSDTMIGFYDALSAAGITYNDTLYQSYRTWYGKNGNHKEMPVSELDMTQAREYADTAILMIGRSGSEGNDLTLEELQLSADESSLIDTVAKTFDHVIVLFNIANMMEMGFLENYPSIQGAAIIWTPGEAGMESVAQMLAGQINPSGKLQDTIAYHVSDHPSTANFGDYTYADQKANFVEYEEGIYVGYRYFETFGVPVQYPFGFGLSYTEFAWSDISFDKNGRDCQVAVTVTNCGERAGKDVVQIYVSLPYQAGGVEKAATQLVAFVKTDLLEPGASARYTATFDIWDCSSYDADGEQAYILDAGDYTVRVAHDVKDSECDFSYALGEKLVKKTDEVSGAEIKNLFSDAFCDQMTVLSRMDPVGTYPTTPVNETCPVDISDMDAAVAPETDADAVAPTIGAIYEDKIMLQEVAVDPSLEEAFLDQLTLDEMIDLICNCGYKTPGVDRLGIPKTNDNDGPASVKGAGGLLYRDSGVAWPAGVCLACTWNVDLAYAHGVRCGIEAKNIGTNIWYAPTANIHRNPKGGRNFEYFSEDPIVCGKMASAIVQGAQSQNLTVTVKHLVLNEQEKNRWGILTWADEQTIREIYLKPFEIAIKEGGARGVMSAYSRLGKTWCGGNDVLLKDLLRTEWGYSDYVISDFSVHGLYGSYMNPLQATYAQNDANLTGIYAVQFLSIKKAMKQEYKENPAAFGTAMRACVRDIIHMKMASSAFSRQVGTSESIHIEGETAKVKGKSVKNAGFTEKADGASQGYVLCNLSKKGNVATWTFDVAEAGTYDLTMALASTNLIGKDVALSKQINMQVNGVDTDVSEIEILGSGVLKYNQFASYGPLQVDLQAGTNTITWTVIGYSVPNVDYVELYKVTE
;
A
#
# COMPACT_ATOMS: atom_id res chain seq x y z
N MET A 1 -51.81 -7.19 -1.36
CA MET A 1 -50.52 -6.81 -2.00
C MET A 1 -49.95 -5.50 -1.43
N LYS A 2 -50.66 -4.37 -1.51
CA LYS A 2 -50.19 -3.06 -0.97
C LYS A 2 -49.82 -3.05 0.53
N ARG A 3 -50.53 -3.80 1.40
CA ARG A 3 -50.19 -3.91 2.84
C ARG A 3 -48.93 -4.72 3.15
N ARG A 4 -48.57 -5.72 2.32
CA ARG A 4 -47.32 -6.51 2.48
C ARG A 4 -46.10 -5.77 1.95
N ILE A 5 -46.29 -4.93 0.93
CA ILE A 5 -45.26 -4.04 0.40
C ILE A 5 -44.97 -2.95 1.43
N ALA A 6 -46.02 -2.30 1.97
CA ALA A 6 -45.86 -1.30 3.02
C ALA A 6 -45.21 -1.86 4.30
N SER A 7 -45.47 -3.11 4.71
CA SER A 7 -44.81 -3.69 5.89
C SER A 7 -43.33 -4.05 5.65
N ARG A 8 -42.94 -4.38 4.41
CA ARG A 8 -41.54 -4.61 4.04
C ARG A 8 -40.75 -3.31 3.94
N TYR A 9 -41.34 -2.25 3.38
CA TYR A 9 -40.76 -0.91 3.40
C TYR A 9 -40.68 -0.34 4.82
N LEU A 10 -41.71 -0.55 5.66
CA LEU A 10 -41.71 -0.10 7.04
C LEU A 10 -40.71 -0.87 7.90
N ALA A 11 -40.52 -2.18 7.67
CA ALA A 11 -39.48 -2.96 8.32
C ALA A 11 -38.07 -2.56 7.84
N GLY A 12 -37.89 -2.31 6.54
CA GLY A 12 -36.63 -1.78 6.00
C GLY A 12 -36.32 -0.38 6.53
N LEU A 13 -37.33 0.50 6.63
CA LEU A 13 -37.20 1.85 7.18
C LEU A 13 -36.98 1.82 8.71
N LEU A 14 -37.64 0.93 9.46
CA LEU A 14 -37.35 0.76 10.89
C LEU A 14 -35.98 0.15 11.13
N THR A 15 -35.51 -0.76 10.28
CA THR A 15 -34.15 -1.30 10.36
C THR A 15 -33.15 -0.19 10.05
N LEU A 16 -33.36 0.58 8.98
CA LEU A 16 -32.54 1.75 8.65
C LEU A 16 -32.58 2.82 9.75
N ILE A 17 -33.74 3.11 10.34
CA ILE A 17 -33.87 4.07 11.45
C ILE A 17 -33.22 3.52 12.71
N LEU A 18 -33.36 2.23 13.05
CA LEU A 18 -32.64 1.60 14.16
C LEU A 18 -31.13 1.61 13.91
N THR A 19 -30.68 1.32 12.69
CA THR A 19 -29.29 1.40 12.25
C THR A 19 -28.76 2.83 12.36
N VAL A 20 -29.50 3.83 11.88
CA VAL A 20 -29.14 5.26 11.93
C VAL A 20 -29.27 5.82 13.35
N THR A 21 -30.16 5.30 14.20
CA THR A 21 -30.22 5.71 15.62
C THR A 21 -29.19 4.99 16.48
N THR A 22 -28.79 3.75 16.18
CA THR A 22 -27.61 3.12 16.81
C THR A 22 -26.30 3.74 16.30
N LEU A 23 -26.22 4.12 15.02
CA LEU A 23 -25.09 4.88 14.47
C LEU A 23 -25.07 6.33 15.00
N GLY A 24 -26.23 6.95 15.19
CA GLY A 24 -26.39 8.34 15.63
C GLY A 24 -26.38 8.56 17.14
N THR A 25 -26.45 7.50 17.96
CA THR A 25 -26.35 7.61 19.44
C THR A 25 -25.26 6.73 20.06
N SER A 26 -24.43 6.09 19.23
CA SER A 26 -23.16 5.50 19.67
C SER A 26 -22.07 5.69 18.62
N LEU A 27 -21.83 6.95 18.23
CA LEU A 27 -20.45 7.41 18.10
C LEU A 27 -19.87 7.34 19.52
N VAL A 28 -19.49 6.14 19.97
CA VAL A 28 -18.48 6.06 21.02
C VAL A 28 -17.29 6.78 20.41
N GLU A 29 -16.88 7.88 21.01
CA GLU A 29 -15.63 8.56 20.71
C GLU A 29 -14.52 7.52 20.87
N ALA A 30 -14.23 6.75 19.82
CA ALA A 30 -13.02 5.93 19.73
C ALA A 30 -11.83 6.87 19.89
N SER A 31 -11.08 6.76 20.98
CA SER A 31 -9.83 7.49 21.14
C SER A 31 -8.73 6.68 20.44
N THR A 32 -7.50 7.19 20.42
CA THR A 32 -6.32 6.32 20.39
C THR A 32 -6.30 5.50 21.70
N GLY A 33 -7.21 4.54 21.86
CA GLY A 33 -7.37 3.80 23.11
C GLY A 33 -6.27 2.76 23.29
N ASP A 34 -5.69 2.74 24.50
CA ASP A 34 -4.77 1.75 25.09
C ASP A 34 -3.61 1.20 24.23
N ILE A 35 -3.25 1.86 23.13
CA ILE A 35 -1.99 1.56 22.43
C ILE A 35 -0.80 2.02 23.27
N ASP A 36 0.25 1.20 23.31
CA ASP A 36 1.46 1.53 24.06
C ASP A 36 2.04 2.85 23.57
N ALA A 37 2.27 3.79 24.50
CA ALA A 37 2.77 5.13 24.19
C ALA A 37 4.14 5.11 23.49
N ALA A 38 4.98 4.10 23.78
CA ALA A 38 6.24 3.86 23.08
C ALA A 38 6.01 3.55 21.59
N ILE A 39 5.06 2.64 21.32
CA ILE A 39 4.71 2.23 19.96
C ILE A 39 4.22 3.45 19.18
N VAL A 40 3.35 4.26 19.79
CA VAL A 40 2.86 5.51 19.18
C VAL A 40 4.01 6.47 18.91
N ALA A 41 4.88 6.74 19.87
CA ALA A 41 5.98 7.69 19.71
C ALA A 41 6.92 7.30 18.55
N GLU A 42 7.29 6.03 18.45
CA GLU A 42 8.12 5.52 17.36
C GLU A 42 7.38 5.55 16.01
N SER A 43 6.09 5.20 15.97
CA SER A 43 5.29 5.29 14.76
C SER A 43 5.14 6.74 14.28
N LEU A 44 4.90 7.68 15.20
CA LEU A 44 4.86 9.11 14.89
C LEU A 44 6.19 9.61 14.32
N GLN A 45 7.34 9.07 14.76
CA GLN A 45 8.63 9.44 14.18
C GLN A 45 8.74 9.02 12.71
N VAL A 46 8.25 7.82 12.36
CA VAL A 46 8.20 7.36 10.97
C VAL A 46 7.17 8.18 10.19
N ALA A 47 6.00 8.47 10.75
CA ALA A 47 4.97 9.31 10.12
C ALA A 47 5.49 10.72 9.79
N LYS A 48 6.23 11.34 10.72
CA LYS A 48 6.91 12.62 10.48
C LYS A 48 7.93 12.52 9.35
N GLN A 49 8.67 11.41 9.26
CA GLN A 49 9.61 11.17 8.18
C GLN A 49 8.91 10.97 6.82
N VAL A 50 7.78 10.25 6.80
CA VAL A 50 6.92 10.13 5.60
C VAL A 50 6.51 11.51 5.11
N GLU A 51 5.99 12.36 6.00
CA GLU A 51 5.62 13.73 5.62
C GLU A 51 6.84 14.54 5.16
N ALA A 52 7.94 14.51 5.91
CA ALA A 52 9.17 15.23 5.58
C ALA A 52 9.73 14.89 4.19
N GLU A 53 9.68 13.61 3.82
CA GLU A 53 10.16 13.12 2.53
C GLU A 53 9.09 13.18 1.42
N GLY A 54 7.81 13.33 1.77
CA GLY A 54 6.67 13.40 0.85
C GLY A 54 6.25 14.83 0.48
N ILE A 55 6.66 15.85 1.22
CA ILE A 55 6.49 17.26 0.84
C ILE A 55 7.18 17.51 -0.51
N VAL A 56 6.40 17.98 -1.48
CA VAL A 56 6.90 18.32 -2.82
C VAL A 56 7.04 19.83 -2.93
N LEU A 57 8.28 20.32 -2.98
CA LEU A 57 8.57 21.72 -3.25
C LEU A 57 8.42 21.97 -4.75
N LEU A 58 7.45 22.81 -5.13
CA LEU A 58 7.12 23.10 -6.52
C LEU A 58 7.85 24.34 -7.05
N LYS A 59 8.00 25.35 -6.20
CA LYS A 59 8.57 26.65 -6.56
C LYS A 59 9.36 27.21 -5.38
N ASN A 60 10.55 27.74 -5.66
CA ASN A 60 11.38 28.44 -4.67
C ASN A 60 12.29 29.48 -5.35
N GLU A 61 11.71 30.61 -5.72
CA GLU A 61 12.42 31.73 -6.33
C GLU A 61 13.03 32.64 -5.26
N ASP A 62 14.16 33.28 -5.59
CA ASP A 62 14.91 34.21 -4.74
C ASP A 62 15.28 33.67 -3.33
N GLY A 63 15.24 32.34 -3.15
CA GLY A 63 15.51 31.70 -1.86
C GLY A 63 14.50 32.07 -0.79
N VAL A 64 13.23 32.31 -1.15
CA VAL A 64 12.17 32.66 -0.18
C VAL A 64 11.94 31.56 0.87
N LEU A 65 12.22 30.31 0.49
CA LEU A 65 12.29 29.17 1.40
C LEU A 65 13.71 28.57 1.45
N PRO A 66 14.16 28.11 2.63
CA PRO A 66 13.45 28.21 3.91
C PRO A 66 13.42 29.65 4.45
N LEU A 67 12.48 29.92 5.35
CA LEU A 67 12.36 31.21 6.03
C LEU A 67 13.65 31.54 6.78
N ALA A 68 14.04 32.81 6.76
CA ALA A 68 15.16 33.29 7.56
C ALA A 68 14.85 33.17 9.06
N ALA A 69 15.90 33.03 9.87
CA ALA A 69 15.75 32.97 11.32
C ALA A 69 15.01 34.21 11.84
N GLU A 70 14.03 34.01 12.73
CA GLU A 70 13.19 35.05 13.31
C GLU A 70 12.29 35.81 12.31
N GLN A 71 12.22 35.37 11.05
CA GLN A 71 11.32 35.96 10.05
C GLN A 71 9.86 35.76 10.48
N ALA A 72 9.15 36.88 10.62
CA ALA A 72 7.72 36.87 10.93
C ALA A 72 6.90 36.64 9.66
N VAL A 73 5.74 35.97 9.81
CA VAL A 73 4.83 35.69 8.69
C VAL A 73 3.39 36.09 9.00
N SER A 74 2.65 36.48 7.97
CA SER A 74 1.19 36.60 8.01
C SER A 74 0.57 35.40 7.29
N VAL A 75 -0.15 34.55 8.04
CA VAL A 75 -0.74 33.31 7.51
C VAL A 75 -2.20 33.53 7.13
N PHE A 76 -2.54 33.23 5.88
CA PHE A 76 -3.85 33.32 5.27
C PHE A 76 -4.38 31.93 4.87
N GLY A 77 -5.69 31.86 4.66
CA GLY A 77 -6.39 30.65 4.26
C GLY A 77 -7.06 29.95 5.44
N SER A 78 -8.35 29.67 5.32
CA SER A 78 -9.11 28.95 6.35
C SER A 78 -8.55 27.56 6.64
N ALA A 79 -7.90 26.91 5.66
CA ALA A 79 -7.24 25.63 5.84
C ALA A 79 -6.09 25.68 6.87
N ALA A 80 -5.48 26.84 7.13
CA ALA A 80 -4.46 26.97 8.17
C ALA A 80 -5.04 26.89 9.59
N ILE A 81 -6.35 27.17 9.76
CA ILE A 81 -7.04 27.09 11.06
C ILE A 81 -7.46 25.67 11.37
N ASP A 82 -7.94 24.95 10.35
CA ASP A 82 -8.44 23.58 10.44
C ASP A 82 -7.94 22.78 9.24
N PRO A 83 -6.67 22.33 9.27
CA PRO A 83 -6.09 21.58 8.16
C PRO A 83 -6.78 20.24 7.93
N TYR A 84 -6.78 19.80 6.68
CA TYR A 84 -7.13 18.44 6.31
C TYR A 84 -5.99 17.50 6.69
N TYR A 85 -6.12 16.83 7.84
CA TYR A 85 -5.16 15.82 8.29
C TYR A 85 -5.31 14.48 7.57
N GLY A 86 -6.48 14.21 7.02
CA GLY A 86 -6.84 13.03 6.24
C GLY A 86 -8.15 13.25 5.51
N SER A 87 -8.66 12.21 4.84
CA SER A 87 -9.93 12.25 4.09
C SER A 87 -10.99 11.34 4.72
N SER A 88 -12.19 11.30 4.15
CA SER A 88 -13.33 10.55 4.70
C SER A 88 -13.40 9.09 4.22
N GLY A 89 -14.27 8.27 4.84
CA GLY A 89 -14.52 6.88 4.43
C GLY A 89 -13.85 5.83 5.31
N SER A 90 -13.71 4.60 4.80
CA SER A 90 -13.03 3.47 5.44
C SER A 90 -11.55 3.76 5.72
N GLY A 91 -10.91 4.54 4.85
CA GLY A 91 -9.55 5.05 5.02
C GLY A 91 -9.42 6.27 5.94
N SER A 92 -10.50 6.71 6.59
CA SER A 92 -10.45 7.89 7.47
C SER A 92 -9.51 7.69 8.66
N ILE A 93 -8.85 8.77 9.07
CA ILE A 93 -7.99 8.79 10.24
C ILE A 93 -8.77 9.15 11.49
N LYS A 94 -8.22 8.79 12.65
CA LYS A 94 -8.74 9.22 13.94
C LYS A 94 -7.60 9.47 14.92
N SER A 95 -7.61 10.64 15.55
CA SER A 95 -6.61 11.05 16.54
C SER A 95 -7.17 12.15 17.42
N ASP A 96 -6.86 12.09 18.72
CA ASP A 96 -7.14 13.14 19.70
C ASP A 96 -5.93 14.07 19.92
N THR A 97 -4.82 13.82 19.21
CA THR A 97 -3.50 14.45 19.39
C THR A 97 -3.00 15.16 18.13
N MET A 98 -3.89 15.49 17.20
CA MET A 98 -3.53 16.22 15.97
C MET A 98 -2.89 17.57 16.27
N ILE A 99 -1.76 17.84 15.62
CA ILE A 99 -1.00 19.08 15.83
C ILE A 99 -1.45 20.16 14.84
N GLY A 100 -2.00 21.24 15.39
CA GLY A 100 -2.39 22.44 14.63
C GLY A 100 -1.22 23.09 13.90
N PHE A 101 -1.48 23.67 12.72
CA PHE A 101 -0.43 24.34 11.94
C PHE A 101 0.27 25.47 12.72
N TYR A 102 -0.47 26.31 13.43
CA TYR A 102 0.10 27.40 14.25
C TYR A 102 0.89 26.90 15.46
N ASP A 103 0.49 25.77 16.05
CA ASP A 103 1.26 25.12 17.12
C ASP A 103 2.59 24.57 16.57
N ALA A 104 2.54 23.95 15.38
CA ALA A 104 3.73 23.49 14.68
C ALA A 104 4.68 24.65 14.29
N LEU A 105 4.15 25.77 13.79
CA LEU A 105 4.94 26.98 13.51
C LEU A 105 5.65 27.48 14.77
N SER A 106 4.92 27.57 15.89
CA SER A 106 5.49 27.98 17.18
C SER A 106 6.61 27.03 17.63
N ALA A 107 6.38 25.71 17.51
CA ALA A 107 7.36 24.69 17.87
C ALA A 107 8.63 24.75 16.99
N ALA A 108 8.48 25.12 15.71
CA ALA A 108 9.59 25.33 14.79
C ALA A 108 10.31 26.68 14.97
N GLY A 109 9.82 27.55 15.87
CA GLY A 109 10.39 28.88 16.12
C GLY A 109 9.96 29.95 15.12
N ILE A 110 8.89 29.72 14.35
CA ILE A 110 8.35 30.68 13.39
C ILE A 110 7.33 31.58 14.09
N THR A 111 7.57 32.89 14.01
CA THR A 111 6.66 33.89 14.58
C THR A 111 5.58 34.26 13.56
N TYR A 112 4.31 34.27 13.97
CA TYR A 112 3.18 34.60 13.09
C TYR A 112 2.27 35.70 13.65
N ASN A 113 1.53 36.34 12.76
CA ASN A 113 0.57 37.39 13.10
C ASN A 113 -0.64 36.86 13.91
N ASP A 114 -0.57 36.97 15.25
CA ASP A 114 -1.65 36.52 16.14
C ASP A 114 -2.97 37.28 15.90
N THR A 115 -2.94 38.57 15.55
CA THR A 115 -4.18 39.33 15.25
C THR A 115 -4.93 38.74 14.06
N LEU A 116 -4.19 38.38 13.00
CA LEU A 116 -4.76 37.73 11.82
C LEU A 116 -5.26 36.32 12.16
N TYR A 117 -4.48 35.55 12.92
CA TYR A 117 -4.89 34.22 13.41
C TYR A 117 -6.20 34.28 14.21
N GLN A 118 -6.34 35.19 15.17
CA GLN A 118 -7.57 35.31 15.97
C GLN A 118 -8.77 35.76 15.11
N SER A 119 -8.53 36.57 14.08
CA SER A 119 -9.57 37.01 13.13
C SER A 119 -10.09 35.82 12.33
N TYR A 120 -9.19 35.03 11.74
CA TYR A 120 -9.52 33.80 11.03
C TYR A 120 -10.21 32.78 11.95
N ARG A 121 -9.68 32.55 13.16
CA ARG A 121 -10.29 31.63 14.14
C ARG A 121 -11.70 32.04 14.54
N THR A 122 -11.92 33.34 14.75
CA THR A 122 -13.24 33.89 15.09
C THR A 122 -14.22 33.76 13.94
N TRP A 123 -13.76 34.02 12.71
CA TRP A 123 -14.56 33.88 11.51
C TRP A 123 -14.91 32.41 11.25
N TYR A 124 -13.92 31.52 11.31
CA TYR A 124 -14.08 30.08 11.10
C TYR A 124 -15.04 29.47 12.12
N GLY A 125 -14.91 29.82 13.40
CA GLY A 125 -15.82 29.34 14.45
C GLY A 125 -17.28 29.77 14.28
N LYS A 126 -17.57 30.81 13.48
CA LYS A 126 -18.93 31.25 13.16
C LYS A 126 -19.47 30.63 11.86
N ASN A 127 -18.62 30.45 10.86
CA ASN A 127 -19.03 30.08 9.51
C ASN A 127 -18.84 28.59 9.20
N GLY A 128 -17.83 27.95 9.80
CA GLY A 128 -17.46 26.55 9.62
C GLY A 128 -17.23 26.13 8.16
N ASN A 129 -17.18 24.81 7.94
CA ASN A 129 -17.25 24.16 6.63
C ASN A 129 -16.10 24.44 5.64
N HIS A 130 -14.87 24.68 6.10
CA HIS A 130 -13.69 24.89 5.23
C HIS A 130 -13.90 25.91 4.09
N LYS A 131 -14.80 26.88 4.27
CA LYS A 131 -14.96 28.00 3.33
C LYS A 131 -13.86 29.02 3.56
N GLU A 132 -13.41 29.67 2.50
CA GLU A 132 -12.43 30.75 2.64
C GLU A 132 -13.08 32.03 3.20
N MET A 133 -12.33 32.77 4.01
CA MET A 133 -12.77 34.06 4.55
C MET A 133 -12.74 35.12 3.45
N PRO A 134 -13.87 35.80 3.15
CA PRO A 134 -13.87 36.84 2.12
C PRO A 134 -12.90 37.96 2.48
N VAL A 135 -12.15 38.45 1.47
CA VAL A 135 -11.15 39.53 1.65
C VAL A 135 -11.74 40.77 2.33
N SER A 136 -13.03 41.06 2.14
CA SER A 136 -13.71 42.18 2.78
C SER A 136 -13.76 42.12 4.32
N GLU A 137 -13.53 40.94 4.89
CA GLU A 137 -13.48 40.74 6.34
C GLU A 137 -12.05 40.77 6.90
N LEU A 138 -11.03 40.84 6.03
CA LEU A 138 -9.62 40.87 6.42
C LEU A 138 -9.09 42.30 6.59
N ASP A 139 -8.29 42.52 7.62
CA ASP A 139 -7.48 43.74 7.76
C ASP A 139 -6.12 43.55 7.07
N MET A 140 -6.10 43.75 5.75
CA MET A 140 -4.88 43.61 4.95
C MET A 140 -3.78 44.61 5.32
N THR A 141 -4.16 45.78 5.87
CA THR A 141 -3.18 46.78 6.31
C THR A 141 -2.45 46.26 7.53
N GLN A 142 -3.19 45.78 8.54
CA GLN A 142 -2.60 45.17 9.73
C GLN A 142 -1.73 43.96 9.37
N ALA A 143 -2.19 43.11 8.44
CA ALA A 143 -1.44 41.93 8.04
C ALA A 143 -0.09 42.28 7.38
N ARG A 144 -0.07 43.31 6.53
CA ARG A 144 1.14 43.77 5.85
C ARG A 144 2.09 44.55 6.77
N GLU A 145 1.55 45.32 7.72
CA GLU A 145 2.36 46.03 8.73
C GLU A 145 3.07 45.07 9.69
N TYR A 146 2.51 43.87 9.92
CA TYR A 146 3.11 42.87 10.80
C TYR A 146 4.29 42.13 10.15
N ALA A 147 4.16 41.74 8.88
CA ALA A 147 5.17 40.94 8.18
C ALA A 147 5.24 41.30 6.69
N ASP A 148 6.44 41.22 6.11
CA ASP A 148 6.66 41.34 4.66
C ASP A 148 6.34 40.05 3.89
N THR A 149 6.26 38.92 4.59
CA THR A 149 6.02 37.60 4.01
C THR A 149 4.63 37.06 4.38
N ALA A 150 3.90 36.60 3.36
CA ALA A 150 2.64 35.91 3.52
C ALA A 150 2.80 34.40 3.25
N ILE A 151 2.13 33.59 4.07
CA ILE A 151 1.89 32.17 3.77
C ILE A 151 0.39 32.02 3.49
N LEU A 152 0.01 31.38 2.40
CA LEU A 152 -1.37 31.09 2.06
C LEU A 152 -1.56 29.57 1.99
N MET A 153 -2.48 29.02 2.79
CA MET A 153 -2.79 27.59 2.77
C MET A 153 -4.11 27.33 2.02
N ILE A 154 -4.06 26.47 1.01
CA ILE A 154 -5.22 26.01 0.23
C ILE A 154 -5.52 24.57 0.60
N GLY A 155 -6.78 24.29 0.94
CA GLY A 155 -7.20 22.97 1.43
C GLY A 155 -8.17 22.26 0.50
N ARG A 156 -7.98 20.95 0.25
CA ARG A 156 -8.94 20.08 -0.45
C ARG A 156 -8.95 18.68 0.19
N SER A 157 -10.12 18.06 0.33
CA SER A 157 -10.27 16.68 0.82
C SER A 157 -10.77 15.75 -0.28
N GLY A 158 -10.45 14.46 -0.15
CA GLY A 158 -11.08 13.37 -0.88
C GLY A 158 -12.22 12.75 -0.07
N SER A 159 -12.96 11.83 -0.69
CA SER A 159 -14.03 11.09 -0.04
C SER A 159 -14.25 9.72 -0.69
N GLU A 160 -14.46 8.72 0.16
CA GLU A 160 -15.12 7.50 -0.27
C GLU A 160 -16.58 7.78 -0.69
N GLY A 161 -17.03 7.15 -1.78
CA GLY A 161 -18.40 7.21 -2.29
C GLY A 161 -18.76 8.45 -3.12
N ASN A 162 -17.86 9.43 -3.24
CA ASN A 162 -18.09 10.62 -4.06
C ASN A 162 -16.79 11.05 -4.76
N ASP A 163 -16.85 11.24 -6.07
CA ASP A 163 -15.76 11.88 -6.83
C ASP A 163 -15.85 13.40 -6.76
N LEU A 164 -14.72 14.05 -6.96
CA LEU A 164 -14.62 15.50 -7.05
C LEU A 164 -15.15 15.99 -8.40
N THR A 165 -15.72 17.18 -8.38
CA THR A 165 -16.06 17.94 -9.58
C THR A 165 -14.84 18.70 -10.10
N LEU A 166 -14.88 19.13 -11.37
CA LEU A 166 -13.84 20.01 -11.92
C LEU A 166 -13.74 21.34 -11.13
N GLU A 167 -14.88 21.87 -10.71
CA GLU A 167 -14.97 23.12 -9.95
C GLU A 167 -14.28 23.00 -8.58
N GLU A 168 -14.35 21.84 -7.93
CA GLU A 168 -13.66 21.58 -6.66
C GLU A 168 -12.14 21.48 -6.82
N LEU A 169 -11.65 21.13 -8.01
CA LEU A 169 -10.21 21.09 -8.35
C LEU A 169 -9.69 22.43 -8.89
N GLN A 170 -10.51 23.47 -8.87
CA GLN A 170 -10.16 24.85 -9.21
C GLN A 170 -10.22 25.73 -7.96
N LEU A 171 -9.68 26.94 -8.07
CA LEU A 171 -9.85 27.96 -7.03
C LEU A 171 -11.31 28.43 -7.00
N SER A 172 -11.89 28.52 -5.81
CA SER A 172 -13.15 29.22 -5.60
C SER A 172 -12.98 30.73 -5.85
N ALA A 173 -14.10 31.44 -5.97
CA ALA A 173 -14.09 32.89 -6.16
C ALA A 173 -13.45 33.64 -4.97
N ASP A 174 -13.66 33.14 -3.74
CA ASP A 174 -13.09 33.74 -2.54
C ASP A 174 -11.58 33.47 -2.45
N GLU A 175 -11.12 32.25 -2.75
CA GLU A 175 -9.68 31.92 -2.81
C GLU A 175 -8.96 32.72 -3.90
N SER A 176 -9.57 32.82 -5.09
CA SER A 176 -9.04 33.63 -6.19
C SER A 176 -8.89 35.09 -5.79
N SER A 177 -9.90 35.64 -5.11
CA SER A 177 -9.87 37.03 -4.62
C SER A 177 -8.82 37.24 -3.52
N LEU A 178 -8.67 36.25 -2.63
CA LEU A 178 -7.66 36.26 -1.57
C LEU A 178 -6.25 36.24 -2.17
N ILE A 179 -5.96 35.30 -3.06
CA ILE A 179 -4.65 35.18 -3.73
C ILE A 179 -4.32 36.48 -4.46
N ASP A 180 -5.24 37.01 -5.25
CA ASP A 180 -5.03 38.28 -5.97
C ASP A 180 -4.70 39.44 -5.02
N THR A 181 -5.40 39.53 -3.89
CA THR A 181 -5.19 40.60 -2.91
C THR A 181 -3.87 40.43 -2.16
N VAL A 182 -3.57 39.23 -1.67
CA VAL A 182 -2.32 38.91 -0.96
C VAL A 182 -1.12 39.14 -1.87
N ALA A 183 -1.15 38.60 -3.10
CA ALA A 183 -0.07 38.73 -4.07
C ALA A 183 0.21 40.18 -4.49
N LYS A 184 -0.79 41.07 -4.46
CA LYS A 184 -0.62 42.51 -4.71
C LYS A 184 -0.16 43.30 -3.49
N THR A 185 -0.28 42.73 -2.30
CA THR A 185 -0.01 43.43 -1.02
C THR A 185 1.35 43.06 -0.45
N PHE A 186 1.77 41.80 -0.59
CA PHE A 186 3.01 41.26 -0.04
C PHE A 186 4.07 41.09 -1.12
N ASP A 187 5.32 41.34 -0.75
CA ASP A 187 6.46 41.20 -1.66
C ASP A 187 6.92 39.73 -1.76
N HIS A 188 6.69 38.95 -0.71
CA HIS A 188 7.05 37.54 -0.61
C HIS A 188 5.82 36.70 -0.23
N VAL A 189 5.37 35.84 -1.14
CA VAL A 189 4.22 34.95 -0.92
C VAL A 189 4.64 33.50 -1.09
N ILE A 190 4.28 32.68 -0.12
CA ILE A 190 4.44 31.22 -0.12
C ILE A 190 3.06 30.59 -0.13
N VAL A 191 2.81 29.64 -1.02
CA VAL A 191 1.55 28.87 -1.10
C VAL A 191 1.76 27.43 -0.63
N LEU A 192 0.96 26.97 0.32
CA LEU A 192 0.96 25.59 0.80
C LEU A 192 -0.31 24.89 0.36
N PHE A 193 -0.19 23.74 -0.30
CA PHE A 193 -1.31 22.93 -0.75
C PHE A 193 -1.54 21.75 0.20
N ASN A 194 -2.54 21.90 1.08
CA ASN A 194 -3.02 20.86 1.98
C ASN A 194 -4.16 20.09 1.29
N ILE A 195 -3.79 19.24 0.34
CA ILE A 195 -4.72 18.63 -0.63
C ILE A 195 -4.65 17.11 -0.59
N ALA A 196 -5.78 16.47 -0.85
CA ALA A 196 -5.92 15.03 -0.97
C ALA A 196 -5.82 14.53 -2.43
N ASN A 197 -6.05 15.42 -3.39
CA ASN A 197 -6.11 15.18 -4.83
C ASN A 197 -5.39 16.31 -5.57
N MET A 198 -4.77 16.00 -6.72
CA MET A 198 -4.18 17.03 -7.59
C MET A 198 -5.24 18.05 -8.04
N MET A 199 -4.89 19.34 -7.99
CA MET A 199 -5.74 20.47 -8.39
C MET A 199 -5.01 21.37 -9.40
N GLU A 200 -5.71 22.29 -10.04
CA GLU A 200 -5.11 23.25 -10.96
C GLU A 200 -4.27 24.29 -10.18
N MET A 201 -2.98 24.40 -10.51
CA MET A 201 -2.04 25.30 -9.82
C MET A 201 -1.46 26.39 -10.76
N GLY A 202 -2.01 26.54 -11.98
CA GLY A 202 -1.48 27.47 -12.99
C GLY A 202 -1.39 28.93 -12.53
N PHE A 203 -2.20 29.31 -11.53
CA PHE A 203 -2.18 30.66 -10.97
C PHE A 203 -0.86 31.04 -10.29
N LEU A 204 -0.01 30.07 -9.92
CA LEU A 204 1.33 30.32 -9.35
C LEU A 204 2.24 31.12 -10.30
N GLU A 205 1.98 31.06 -11.60
CA GLU A 205 2.75 31.78 -12.63
C GLU A 205 2.24 33.20 -12.86
N ASN A 206 1.03 33.53 -12.40
CA ASN A 206 0.39 34.81 -12.69
C ASN A 206 0.93 35.97 -11.82
N TYR A 207 1.62 35.66 -10.73
CA TYR A 207 2.06 36.64 -9.74
C TYR A 207 3.54 36.44 -9.39
N PRO A 208 4.42 37.39 -9.76
CA PRO A 208 5.84 37.32 -9.41
C PRO A 208 6.13 37.30 -7.91
N SER A 209 5.23 37.84 -7.08
CA SER A 209 5.33 37.81 -5.62
C SER A 209 5.11 36.42 -5.03
N ILE A 210 4.48 35.49 -5.76
CA ILE A 210 4.40 34.09 -5.37
C ILE A 210 5.72 33.42 -5.74
N GLN A 211 6.66 33.43 -4.80
CA GLN A 211 8.01 32.90 -4.99
C GLN A 211 8.15 31.49 -4.44
N GLY A 212 7.30 31.08 -3.50
CA GLY A 212 7.35 29.77 -2.84
C GLY A 212 6.05 28.99 -3.05
N ALA A 213 6.16 27.70 -3.35
CA ALA A 213 5.00 26.80 -3.39
C ALA A 213 5.39 25.37 -3.00
N ALA A 214 4.61 24.72 -2.14
CA ALA A 214 4.82 23.33 -1.77
C ALA A 214 3.50 22.58 -1.56
N ILE A 215 3.46 21.30 -1.97
CA ILE A 215 2.37 20.38 -1.63
C ILE A 215 2.72 19.69 -0.31
N ILE A 216 1.84 19.82 0.67
CA ILE A 216 1.96 19.25 2.03
C ILE A 216 0.89 18.17 2.30
N TRP A 217 0.18 17.77 1.25
CA TRP A 217 -0.78 16.66 1.24
C TRP A 217 -1.79 16.71 2.39
N THR A 218 -2.21 15.54 2.86
CA THR A 218 -2.93 15.38 4.13
C THR A 218 -1.96 14.69 5.12
N PRO A 219 -1.43 15.41 6.12
CA PRO A 219 -0.19 15.04 6.79
C PRO A 219 -0.34 14.06 7.98
N GLY A 220 -1.53 13.49 8.21
CA GLY A 220 -1.79 12.71 9.41
C GLY A 220 -1.70 13.54 10.69
N GLU A 221 -1.62 12.92 11.86
CA GLU A 221 -1.70 13.66 13.13
C GLU A 221 -0.45 14.47 13.50
N ALA A 222 0.71 14.11 12.95
CA ALA A 222 1.99 14.71 13.32
C ALA A 222 2.76 15.37 12.18
N GLY A 223 2.33 15.21 10.92
CA GLY A 223 3.09 15.71 9.79
C GLY A 223 3.15 17.25 9.70
N MET A 224 2.21 17.99 10.31
CA MET A 224 2.30 19.45 10.37
C MET A 224 3.58 19.95 11.06
N GLU A 225 4.17 19.16 11.98
CA GLU A 225 5.51 19.46 12.49
C GLU A 225 6.55 19.46 11.39
N SER A 226 6.56 18.45 10.51
CA SER A 226 7.49 18.35 9.38
C SER A 226 7.30 19.50 8.39
N VAL A 227 6.06 19.95 8.17
CA VAL A 227 5.75 21.13 7.36
C VAL A 227 6.37 22.39 7.96
N ALA A 228 6.18 22.64 9.26
CA ALA A 228 6.77 23.79 9.93
C ALA A 228 8.31 23.73 9.99
N GLN A 229 8.88 22.53 10.16
CA GLN A 229 10.32 22.30 10.12
C GLN A 229 10.90 22.52 8.71
N MET A 230 10.17 22.18 7.65
CA MET A 230 10.53 22.51 6.27
C MET A 230 10.57 24.04 6.09
N LEU A 231 9.52 24.75 6.51
CA LEU A 231 9.48 26.21 6.45
C LEU A 231 10.65 26.86 7.21
N ALA A 232 11.03 26.31 8.37
CA ALA A 232 12.17 26.78 9.16
C ALA A 232 13.54 26.32 8.63
N GLY A 233 13.59 25.51 7.57
CA GLY A 233 14.82 24.98 6.98
C GLY A 233 15.54 23.93 7.84
N GLN A 234 14.83 23.33 8.78
CA GLN A 234 15.30 22.22 9.63
C GLN A 234 15.19 20.89 8.88
N ILE A 235 14.24 20.80 7.94
CA ILE A 235 14.09 19.71 6.98
C ILE A 235 14.31 20.28 5.58
N ASN A 236 15.00 19.52 4.74
CA ASN A 236 15.13 19.80 3.32
C ASN A 236 14.11 18.94 2.55
N PRO A 237 13.15 19.53 1.81
CA PRO A 237 12.19 18.76 1.03
C PRO A 237 12.90 17.91 -0.04
N SER A 238 12.37 16.71 -0.25
CA SER A 238 12.89 15.73 -1.22
C SER A 238 11.80 14.91 -1.89
N GLY A 239 10.54 15.34 -1.77
CA GLY A 239 9.42 14.69 -2.43
C GLY A 239 9.44 14.96 -3.94
N LYS A 240 9.00 13.98 -4.72
CA LYS A 240 8.82 14.07 -6.17
C LYS A 240 7.38 13.73 -6.52
N LEU A 241 6.80 14.42 -7.48
CA LEU A 241 5.42 14.20 -7.90
C LEU A 241 5.21 12.77 -8.39
N GLN A 242 4.21 12.12 -7.81
CA GLN A 242 3.69 10.82 -8.18
C GLN A 242 2.60 10.90 -9.27
N ASP A 243 2.09 12.09 -9.57
CA ASP A 243 1.17 12.33 -10.69
C ASP A 243 1.58 13.57 -11.48
N THR A 244 1.13 13.64 -12.73
CA THR A 244 1.31 14.82 -13.57
C THR A 244 0.34 15.94 -13.15
N ILE A 245 0.83 17.17 -13.01
CA ILE A 245 -0.03 18.35 -12.77
C ILE A 245 -0.25 19.06 -14.11
N ALA A 246 -1.43 18.84 -14.70
CA ALA A 246 -1.88 19.54 -15.90
C ALA A 246 -2.25 21.01 -15.61
N TYR A 247 -2.23 21.86 -16.64
CA TYR A 247 -2.75 23.23 -16.54
C TYR A 247 -4.27 23.23 -16.33
N HIS A 248 -4.98 22.34 -17.01
CA HIS A 248 -6.39 22.09 -16.81
C HIS A 248 -6.65 20.62 -16.53
N VAL A 249 -7.47 20.32 -15.53
CA VAL A 249 -7.85 18.91 -15.24
C VAL A 249 -8.56 18.29 -16.45
N SER A 250 -9.25 19.10 -17.26
CA SER A 250 -9.88 18.66 -18.50
C SER A 250 -8.92 18.16 -19.58
N ASP A 251 -7.62 18.42 -19.46
CA ASP A 251 -6.62 17.97 -20.43
C ASP A 251 -6.29 16.47 -20.28
N HIS A 252 -6.66 15.85 -19.15
CA HIS A 252 -6.59 14.40 -18.99
C HIS A 252 -7.58 13.72 -19.95
N PRO A 253 -7.14 12.73 -20.76
CA PRO A 253 -8.00 12.08 -21.74
C PRO A 253 -9.16 11.32 -21.06
N SER A 254 -8.92 10.77 -19.87
CA SER A 254 -9.92 10.08 -19.06
C SER A 254 -11.09 10.98 -18.63
N THR A 255 -10.96 12.32 -18.68
CA THR A 255 -12.04 13.24 -18.29
C THR A 255 -13.31 13.03 -19.11
N ALA A 256 -13.18 12.64 -20.39
CA ALA A 256 -14.32 12.37 -21.26
C ALA A 256 -15.20 11.22 -20.74
N ASN A 257 -14.59 10.18 -20.18
CA ASN A 257 -15.25 8.96 -19.70
C ASN A 257 -15.12 8.79 -18.17
N PHE A 258 -15.07 9.90 -17.42
CA PHE A 258 -15.10 9.91 -15.95
C PHE A 258 -16.30 10.70 -15.45
N GLY A 259 -17.36 10.01 -15.02
CA GLY A 259 -18.61 10.64 -14.60
C GLY A 259 -19.79 9.69 -14.42
N ASP A 260 -20.99 10.25 -14.53
CA ASP A 260 -22.27 9.58 -14.29
C ASP A 260 -22.98 9.23 -15.61
N TYR A 261 -22.60 8.11 -16.22
CA TYR A 261 -23.19 7.62 -17.47
C TYR A 261 -24.14 6.46 -17.22
N THR A 262 -25.22 6.38 -17.99
CA THR A 262 -26.22 5.30 -17.94
C THR A 262 -26.65 4.96 -19.35
N TYR A 263 -26.77 3.68 -19.68
CA TYR A 263 -27.25 3.26 -20.99
C TYR A 263 -28.71 3.69 -21.23
N ALA A 264 -29.04 3.98 -22.49
CA ALA A 264 -30.35 4.45 -22.91
C ALA A 264 -31.41 3.32 -22.93
N ASP A 265 -30.98 2.10 -23.20
CA ASP A 265 -31.83 0.92 -23.39
C ASP A 265 -31.90 0.00 -22.16
N GLN A 266 -30.85 0.00 -21.32
CA GLN A 266 -30.74 -0.83 -20.12
C GLN A 266 -30.32 0.02 -18.91
N LYS A 267 -30.96 -0.18 -17.75
CA LYS A 267 -30.71 0.66 -16.55
C LYS A 267 -29.46 0.22 -15.80
N ALA A 268 -28.29 0.51 -16.35
CA ALA A 268 -27.01 0.29 -15.70
C ALA A 268 -26.03 1.44 -15.98
N ASN A 269 -25.20 1.74 -15.00
CA ASN A 269 -24.14 2.72 -15.10
C ASN A 269 -22.88 2.09 -15.69
N PHE A 270 -22.13 2.86 -16.47
CA PHE A 270 -20.92 2.37 -17.13
C PHE A 270 -19.86 3.46 -17.24
N VAL A 271 -18.63 3.02 -17.49
CA VAL A 271 -17.47 3.83 -17.90
C VAL A 271 -16.63 3.06 -18.89
N GLU A 272 -15.93 3.78 -19.76
CA GLU A 272 -15.07 3.23 -20.82
C GLU A 272 -13.68 3.83 -20.68
N TYR A 273 -12.66 2.98 -20.71
CA TYR A 273 -11.28 3.40 -20.53
C TYR A 273 -10.65 3.61 -21.92
N GLU A 274 -11.26 4.52 -22.69
CA GLU A 274 -10.87 4.84 -24.06
C GLU A 274 -9.46 5.43 -24.16
N GLU A 275 -8.92 6.01 -23.09
CA GLU A 275 -7.53 6.47 -23.09
C GLU A 275 -6.51 5.32 -23.18
N GLY A 276 -6.94 4.08 -22.95
CA GLY A 276 -6.10 2.89 -23.01
C GLY A 276 -4.89 2.96 -22.07
N ILE A 277 -3.71 2.61 -22.56
CA ILE A 277 -2.44 2.71 -21.81
C ILE A 277 -1.99 4.16 -21.55
N TYR A 278 -2.63 5.15 -22.17
CA TYR A 278 -2.24 6.56 -22.09
C TYR A 278 -2.87 7.25 -20.86
N VAL A 279 -2.51 6.76 -19.68
CA VAL A 279 -2.89 7.35 -18.38
C VAL A 279 -1.74 8.21 -17.86
N GLY A 280 -2.07 9.41 -17.36
CA GLY A 280 -1.08 10.31 -16.75
C GLY A 280 0.03 10.73 -17.72
N TYR A 281 1.29 10.75 -17.27
CA TYR A 281 2.44 11.14 -18.08
C TYR A 281 2.58 10.31 -19.37
N ARG A 282 2.09 9.06 -19.40
CA ARG A 282 2.08 8.25 -20.64
C ARG A 282 1.31 8.95 -21.75
N TYR A 283 0.25 9.68 -21.43
CA TYR A 283 -0.46 10.54 -22.38
C TYR A 283 0.30 11.84 -22.65
N PHE A 284 0.59 12.63 -21.60
CA PHE A 284 1.14 13.98 -21.76
C PHE A 284 2.46 13.99 -22.53
N GLU A 285 3.36 13.05 -22.25
CA GLU A 285 4.65 12.93 -22.94
C GLU A 285 4.51 12.37 -24.36
N THR A 286 3.57 11.45 -24.59
CA THR A 286 3.38 10.84 -25.92
C THR A 286 2.79 11.82 -26.93
N PHE A 287 1.82 12.62 -26.49
CA PHE A 287 1.08 13.53 -27.36
C PHE A 287 1.54 14.99 -27.24
N GLY A 288 2.56 15.27 -26.43
CA GLY A 288 3.17 16.59 -26.29
C GLY A 288 2.22 17.64 -25.71
N VAL A 289 1.34 17.22 -24.79
CA VAL A 289 0.38 18.12 -24.14
C VAL A 289 1.12 18.89 -23.03
N PRO A 290 1.06 20.23 -23.02
CA PRO A 290 1.71 21.03 -21.99
C PRO A 290 1.16 20.70 -20.59
N VAL A 291 2.07 20.60 -19.63
CA VAL A 291 1.76 20.37 -18.22
C VAL A 291 2.48 21.43 -17.41
N GLN A 292 1.94 21.74 -16.24
CA GLN A 292 2.56 22.71 -15.35
C GLN A 292 3.77 22.10 -14.64
N TYR A 293 3.57 20.91 -14.04
CA TYR A 293 4.66 20.14 -13.44
C TYR A 293 4.59 18.69 -13.93
N PRO A 294 5.70 18.16 -14.48
CA PRO A 294 5.73 16.82 -15.02
C PRO A 294 5.79 15.77 -13.89
N PHE A 295 5.39 14.54 -14.20
CA PHE A 295 5.59 13.38 -13.32
C PHE A 295 7.06 13.26 -12.90
N GLY A 296 7.29 12.99 -11.61
CA GLY A 296 8.62 12.90 -11.02
C GLY A 296 9.26 14.23 -10.64
N PHE A 297 8.62 15.38 -10.88
CA PHE A 297 9.18 16.70 -10.55
C PHE A 297 9.19 16.98 -9.04
N GLY A 298 10.22 17.68 -8.55
CA GLY A 298 10.25 18.19 -7.18
C GLY A 298 11.59 18.80 -6.82
N LEU A 299 11.56 19.99 -6.22
CA LEU A 299 12.73 20.78 -5.86
C LEU A 299 13.28 20.40 -4.47
N SER A 300 14.48 20.91 -4.18
CA SER A 300 15.16 20.81 -2.89
C SER A 300 15.75 22.17 -2.49
N TYR A 301 16.11 22.34 -1.22
CA TYR A 301 16.92 23.48 -0.75
C TYR A 301 18.41 23.34 -1.03
N THR A 302 18.82 22.23 -1.66
CA THR A 302 20.18 21.99 -2.12
C THR A 302 20.17 21.55 -3.57
N GLU A 303 21.34 21.52 -4.19
CA GLU A 303 21.54 21.08 -5.56
C GLU A 303 22.32 19.77 -5.58
N PHE A 304 22.06 18.93 -6.58
CA PHE A 304 22.73 17.67 -6.78
C PHE A 304 23.38 17.62 -8.15
N ALA A 305 24.59 17.07 -8.19
CA ALA A 305 25.31 16.77 -9.43
C ALA A 305 25.46 15.27 -9.58
N TRP A 306 25.13 14.76 -10.76
CA TRP A 306 25.22 13.33 -11.08
C TRP A 306 26.46 13.07 -11.94
N SER A 307 27.15 11.96 -11.69
CA SER A 307 28.39 11.60 -12.37
C SER A 307 28.60 10.09 -12.39
N ASP A 308 29.61 9.62 -13.14
CA ASP A 308 29.96 8.20 -13.29
C ASP A 308 28.76 7.30 -13.60
N ILE A 309 27.83 7.83 -14.41
CA ILE A 309 26.60 7.17 -14.83
C ILE A 309 26.95 6.02 -15.77
N SER A 310 26.48 4.81 -15.44
CA SER A 310 26.69 3.62 -16.26
C SER A 310 25.41 2.80 -16.38
N PHE A 311 25.25 2.16 -17.54
CA PHE A 311 24.19 1.19 -17.80
C PHE A 311 24.81 -0.15 -18.21
N ASP A 312 24.46 -1.20 -17.49
CA ASP A 312 24.90 -2.57 -17.72
C ASP A 312 23.68 -3.47 -17.96
N LYS A 313 23.66 -4.15 -19.11
CA LYS A 313 22.63 -5.13 -19.47
C LYS A 313 23.24 -6.53 -19.56
N ASN A 314 22.89 -7.40 -18.62
CA ASN A 314 23.36 -8.77 -18.54
C ASN A 314 22.20 -9.75 -18.78
N GLY A 315 21.96 -10.08 -20.05
CA GLY A 315 20.80 -10.90 -20.41
C GLY A 315 19.50 -10.13 -20.17
N ARG A 316 18.72 -10.57 -19.17
CA ARG A 316 17.48 -9.91 -18.73
C ARG A 316 17.68 -8.85 -17.66
N ASP A 317 18.76 -8.94 -16.90
CA ASP A 317 19.01 -8.03 -15.79
C ASP A 317 19.61 -6.73 -16.33
N CYS A 318 18.93 -5.62 -16.05
CA CYS A 318 19.38 -4.27 -16.38
C CYS A 318 19.74 -3.53 -15.09
N GLN A 319 20.88 -2.84 -15.11
CA GLN A 319 21.38 -2.07 -13.99
C GLN A 319 21.82 -0.69 -14.45
N VAL A 320 21.32 0.35 -13.79
CA VAL A 320 21.82 1.73 -13.91
C VAL A 320 22.49 2.10 -12.59
N ALA A 321 23.74 2.57 -12.67
CA ALA A 321 24.46 3.06 -11.51
C ALA A 321 24.85 4.53 -11.69
N VAL A 322 24.65 5.34 -10.65
CA VAL A 322 24.87 6.79 -10.66
C VAL A 322 25.61 7.19 -9.38
N THR A 323 26.66 8.01 -9.49
CA THR A 323 27.23 8.71 -8.33
C THR A 323 26.50 10.04 -8.17
N VAL A 324 25.75 10.19 -7.08
CA VAL A 324 25.06 11.44 -6.73
C VAL A 324 25.89 12.19 -5.70
N THR A 325 26.15 13.47 -5.98
CA THR A 325 26.87 14.38 -5.09
C THR A 325 25.97 15.54 -4.69
N ASN A 326 25.84 15.80 -3.40
CA ASN A 326 25.22 17.03 -2.92
C ASN A 326 26.23 18.19 -3.10
N CYS A 327 25.96 19.10 -4.03
CA CYS A 327 26.85 20.22 -4.34
C CYS A 327 26.42 21.56 -3.75
N GLY A 328 25.27 21.60 -3.07
CA GLY A 328 24.81 22.79 -2.35
C GLY A 328 25.30 22.86 -0.90
N GLU A 329 24.66 23.73 -0.10
CA GLU A 329 25.08 24.08 1.26
C GLU A 329 24.27 23.39 2.37
N ARG A 330 23.25 22.61 2.00
CA ARG A 330 22.35 21.95 2.96
C ARG A 330 22.32 20.45 2.72
N ALA A 331 22.21 19.66 3.78
CA ALA A 331 21.97 18.23 3.65
C ALA A 331 20.66 17.98 2.91
N GLY A 332 20.58 16.93 2.10
CA GLY A 332 19.39 16.64 1.31
C GLY A 332 19.39 15.24 0.70
N LYS A 333 18.25 14.86 0.12
CA LYS A 333 18.06 13.64 -0.65
C LYS A 333 17.60 13.98 -2.05
N ASP A 334 17.93 13.10 -2.99
CA ASP A 334 17.48 13.19 -4.38
C ASP A 334 16.95 11.83 -4.86
N VAL A 335 16.30 11.80 -6.02
CA VAL A 335 15.70 10.60 -6.60
C VAL A 335 16.20 10.42 -8.03
N VAL A 336 16.87 9.29 -8.27
CA VAL A 336 17.27 8.88 -9.63
C VAL A 336 16.13 8.08 -10.24
N GLN A 337 15.57 8.56 -11.35
CA GLN A 337 14.44 7.94 -12.04
C GLN A 337 14.89 7.36 -13.38
N ILE A 338 14.49 6.12 -13.66
CA ILE A 338 14.87 5.40 -14.88
C ILE A 338 13.65 5.19 -15.76
N TYR A 339 13.68 5.83 -16.91
CA TYR A 339 12.63 5.74 -17.92
C TYR A 339 13.11 4.99 -19.15
N VAL A 340 12.22 4.31 -19.85
CA VAL A 340 12.53 3.64 -21.11
C VAL A 340 11.56 4.08 -22.20
N SER A 341 12.11 4.47 -23.35
CA SER A 341 11.38 4.62 -24.60
C SER A 341 11.48 3.33 -25.40
N LEU A 342 10.34 2.79 -25.80
CA LEU A 342 10.23 1.51 -26.50
C LEU A 342 10.19 1.69 -28.02
N PRO A 343 10.63 0.70 -28.82
CA PRO A 343 10.41 0.69 -30.26
C PRO A 343 8.91 0.73 -30.58
N TYR A 344 8.46 1.75 -31.31
CA TYR A 344 7.07 1.88 -31.73
C TYR A 344 6.95 1.85 -33.25
N GLN A 345 6.08 0.98 -33.75
CA GLN A 345 5.67 0.96 -35.15
C GLN A 345 4.23 1.43 -35.27
N ALA A 346 4.03 2.42 -36.13
CA ALA A 346 2.74 2.85 -36.63
C ALA A 346 1.81 1.67 -36.97
N GLY A 347 0.73 1.51 -36.21
CA GLY A 347 -0.30 0.48 -36.41
C GLY A 347 0.04 -0.89 -35.83
N GLY A 348 1.10 -1.00 -35.03
CA GLY A 348 1.35 -2.15 -34.16
C GLY A 348 0.78 -1.92 -32.76
N VAL A 349 1.22 -2.74 -31.79
CA VAL A 349 0.85 -2.62 -30.37
C VAL A 349 1.17 -1.21 -29.86
N GLU A 350 0.17 -0.56 -29.23
CA GLU A 350 0.28 0.78 -28.69
C GLU A 350 1.35 0.84 -27.61
N LYS A 351 2.14 1.92 -27.59
CA LYS A 351 3.23 2.13 -26.62
C LYS A 351 3.35 3.60 -26.29
N ALA A 352 3.43 3.92 -25.00
CA ALA A 352 3.80 5.25 -24.55
C ALA A 352 5.18 5.64 -25.09
N ALA A 353 5.40 6.93 -25.32
CA ALA A 353 6.72 7.45 -25.71
C ALA A 353 7.77 7.19 -24.63
N THR A 354 7.35 7.02 -23.39
CA THR A 354 8.20 6.69 -22.26
C THR A 354 7.41 6.01 -21.14
N GLN A 355 8.08 5.18 -20.37
CA GLN A 355 7.57 4.60 -19.13
C GLN A 355 8.66 4.46 -18.06
N LEU A 356 8.31 4.67 -16.80
CA LEU A 356 9.16 4.40 -15.65
C LEU A 356 9.38 2.88 -15.52
N VAL A 357 10.61 2.46 -15.27
CA VAL A 357 10.95 1.04 -15.02
C VAL A 357 11.64 0.82 -13.68
N ALA A 358 12.33 1.83 -13.16
CA ALA A 358 12.97 1.76 -11.85
C ALA A 358 13.22 3.17 -11.29
N PHE A 359 13.42 3.24 -9.98
CA PHE A 359 13.89 4.44 -9.30
C PHE A 359 14.70 4.07 -8.06
N VAL A 360 15.52 5.00 -7.57
CA VAL A 360 16.22 4.87 -6.29
C VAL A 360 16.35 6.24 -5.64
N LYS A 361 16.00 6.33 -4.35
CA LYS A 361 16.22 7.53 -3.54
C LYS A 361 17.58 7.46 -2.84
N THR A 362 18.26 8.59 -2.75
CA THR A 362 19.53 8.65 -2.04
C THR A 362 19.33 8.57 -0.52
N ASP A 363 20.40 8.17 0.18
CA ASP A 363 20.55 8.51 1.59
C ASP A 363 20.58 10.03 1.78
N LEU A 364 20.47 10.49 3.03
CA LEU A 364 20.71 11.89 3.35
C LEU A 364 22.19 12.21 3.10
N LEU A 365 22.47 13.00 2.07
CA LEU A 365 23.81 13.44 1.72
C LEU A 365 24.10 14.79 2.38
N GLU A 366 25.15 14.85 3.18
CA GLU A 366 25.70 16.11 3.69
C GLU A 366 26.30 16.95 2.55
N PRO A 367 26.44 18.28 2.70
CA PRO A 367 27.11 19.14 1.72
C PRO A 367 28.49 18.60 1.31
N GLY A 368 28.70 18.42 0.01
CA GLY A 368 29.92 17.86 -0.59
C GLY A 368 30.06 16.34 -0.47
N ALA A 369 29.12 15.63 0.15
CA ALA A 369 29.13 14.17 0.19
C ALA A 369 28.64 13.57 -1.13
N SER A 370 29.25 12.44 -1.50
CA SER A 370 28.89 11.66 -2.68
C SER A 370 28.66 10.20 -2.30
N ALA A 371 27.68 9.56 -2.94
CA ALA A 371 27.47 8.13 -2.85
C ALA A 371 27.02 7.55 -4.19
N ARG A 372 27.29 6.26 -4.41
CA ARG A 372 26.92 5.55 -5.62
C ARG A 372 25.65 4.74 -5.37
N TYR A 373 24.63 5.00 -6.16
CA TYR A 373 23.33 4.34 -6.10
C TYR A 373 23.12 3.46 -7.33
N THR A 374 22.21 2.50 -7.21
CA THR A 374 21.97 1.52 -8.26
C THR A 374 20.49 1.21 -8.33
N ALA A 375 19.90 1.44 -9.50
CA ALA A 375 18.54 1.04 -9.83
C ALA A 375 18.60 -0.19 -10.77
N THR A 376 17.72 -1.15 -10.54
CA THR A 376 17.66 -2.40 -11.31
C THR A 376 16.26 -2.65 -11.83
N PHE A 377 16.17 -3.20 -13.04
CA PHE A 377 14.93 -3.65 -13.65
C PHE A 377 15.18 -4.88 -14.53
N ASP A 378 14.15 -5.68 -14.80
CA ASP A 378 14.20 -6.75 -15.79
C ASP A 378 13.81 -6.17 -17.17
N ILE A 379 14.41 -6.65 -18.26
CA ILE A 379 13.99 -6.24 -19.62
C ILE A 379 12.48 -6.43 -19.88
N TRP A 380 11.81 -7.37 -19.19
CA TRP A 380 10.37 -7.57 -19.31
C TRP A 380 9.54 -6.49 -18.62
N ASP A 381 10.14 -5.66 -17.76
CA ASP A 381 9.51 -4.42 -17.29
C ASP A 381 9.34 -3.40 -18.43
N CYS A 382 10.00 -3.64 -19.57
CA CYS A 382 9.86 -2.88 -20.82
C CYS A 382 8.90 -3.54 -21.83
N SER A 383 8.10 -4.53 -21.41
CA SER A 383 7.21 -5.25 -22.30
C SER A 383 5.90 -4.52 -22.57
N SER A 384 5.27 -4.86 -23.69
CA SER A 384 3.88 -4.51 -24.00
C SER A 384 3.08 -5.78 -24.23
N TYR A 385 1.79 -5.77 -23.95
CA TYR A 385 0.90 -6.89 -24.14
C TYR A 385 0.25 -6.82 -25.53
N ASP A 386 0.57 -7.80 -26.38
CA ASP A 386 0.07 -7.88 -27.75
C ASP A 386 -1.24 -8.68 -27.79
N ALA A 387 -2.37 -8.02 -27.58
CA ALA A 387 -3.69 -8.66 -27.54
C ALA A 387 -4.14 -9.20 -28.92
N ASP A 388 -3.77 -8.53 -30.01
CA ASP A 388 -4.26 -8.86 -31.36
C ASP A 388 -3.36 -9.85 -32.11
N GLY A 389 -2.06 -9.87 -31.78
CA GLY A 389 -1.07 -10.72 -32.42
C GLY A 389 -0.73 -11.95 -31.57
N GLU A 390 0.28 -11.81 -30.71
CA GLU A 390 0.88 -12.93 -29.96
C GLU A 390 0.03 -13.45 -28.79
N GLN A 391 -0.93 -12.66 -28.30
CA GLN A 391 -1.69 -12.89 -27.07
C GLN A 391 -0.79 -13.12 -25.85
N ALA A 392 0.25 -12.29 -25.74
CA ALA A 392 1.34 -12.45 -24.79
C ALA A 392 2.06 -11.12 -24.56
N TYR A 393 2.88 -11.06 -23.51
CA TYR A 393 3.85 -9.97 -23.37
C TYR A 393 4.96 -10.11 -24.42
N ILE A 394 5.28 -9.00 -25.08
CA ILE A 394 6.30 -8.92 -26.13
C ILE A 394 7.35 -7.86 -25.83
N LEU A 395 8.54 -8.08 -26.36
CA LEU A 395 9.57 -7.06 -26.54
C LEU A 395 9.86 -6.97 -28.04
N ASP A 396 9.47 -5.88 -28.69
CA ASP A 396 9.68 -5.71 -30.13
C ASP A 396 11.17 -5.60 -30.48
N ALA A 397 11.51 -6.03 -31.70
CA ALA A 397 12.83 -5.74 -32.25
C ALA A 397 12.99 -4.22 -32.45
N GLY A 398 14.19 -3.70 -32.19
CA GLY A 398 14.49 -2.28 -32.36
C GLY A 398 15.27 -1.69 -31.20
N ASP A 399 15.38 -0.36 -31.23
CA ASP A 399 16.17 0.41 -30.27
C ASP A 399 15.32 0.78 -29.06
N TYR A 400 15.84 0.45 -27.88
CA TYR A 400 15.32 0.87 -26.58
C TYR A 400 16.25 1.95 -26.04
N THR A 401 15.67 3.08 -25.60
CA THR A 401 16.44 4.16 -24.98
C THR A 401 16.14 4.21 -23.49
N VAL A 402 17.16 3.98 -22.67
CA VAL A 402 17.13 4.07 -21.21
C VAL A 402 17.58 5.47 -20.81
N ARG A 403 16.68 6.25 -20.21
CA ARG A 403 16.91 7.62 -19.75
C ARG A 403 17.07 7.65 -18.25
N VAL A 404 18.14 8.28 -17.78
CA VAL A 404 18.44 8.52 -16.36
C VAL A 404 18.11 9.97 -16.09
N ALA A 405 17.05 10.22 -15.32
CA ALA A 405 16.36 11.51 -15.34
C ALA A 405 15.97 12.00 -13.93
N HIS A 406 15.90 13.33 -13.79
CA HIS A 406 15.47 14.03 -12.56
C HIS A 406 13.94 14.06 -12.43
N ASP A 407 13.25 14.09 -13.57
CA ASP A 407 11.82 13.89 -13.77
C ASP A 407 11.58 13.34 -15.18
N VAL A 408 10.33 13.08 -15.60
CA VAL A 408 10.08 12.45 -16.91
C VAL A 408 10.55 13.28 -18.11
N LYS A 409 10.71 14.61 -17.95
CA LYS A 409 11.13 15.56 -19.00
C LYS A 409 12.62 15.92 -18.94
N ASP A 410 13.24 15.90 -17.77
CA ASP A 410 14.63 16.32 -17.57
C ASP A 410 15.61 15.15 -17.46
N SER A 411 16.16 14.73 -18.60
CA SER A 411 17.15 13.64 -18.67
C SER A 411 18.57 14.16 -18.48
N GLU A 412 19.30 13.54 -17.54
CA GLU A 412 20.73 13.76 -17.33
C GLU A 412 21.57 12.99 -18.37
N CYS A 413 21.17 11.74 -18.65
CA CYS A 413 21.92 10.85 -19.53
C CYS A 413 21.02 9.78 -20.15
N ASP A 414 21.27 9.50 -21.43
CA ASP A 414 20.58 8.46 -22.18
C ASP A 414 21.55 7.36 -22.61
N PHE A 415 21.12 6.11 -22.46
CA PHE A 415 21.76 4.92 -23.03
C PHE A 415 20.81 4.27 -24.02
N SER A 416 21.35 3.46 -24.93
CA SER A 416 20.52 2.66 -25.82
C SER A 416 21.03 1.23 -25.91
N TYR A 417 20.10 0.29 -26.04
CA TYR A 417 20.39 -1.07 -26.46
C TYR A 417 19.38 -1.48 -27.53
N ALA A 418 19.77 -2.42 -28.39
CA ALA A 418 18.90 -2.92 -29.45
C ALA A 418 18.56 -4.40 -29.22
N LEU A 419 17.32 -4.77 -29.51
CA LEU A 419 16.92 -6.16 -29.68
C LEU A 419 16.91 -6.49 -31.18
N GLY A 420 17.64 -7.55 -31.56
CA GLY A 420 17.76 -7.98 -32.95
C GLY A 420 16.52 -8.69 -33.49
N GLU A 421 15.68 -9.22 -32.61
CA GLU A 421 14.43 -9.90 -32.93
C GLU A 421 13.39 -9.65 -31.83
N LYS A 422 12.11 -9.82 -32.17
CA LYS A 422 11.00 -9.76 -31.22
C LYS A 422 11.10 -10.93 -30.26
N LEU A 423 11.02 -10.67 -28.96
CA LEU A 423 10.90 -11.69 -27.92
C LEU A 423 9.44 -11.80 -27.48
N VAL A 424 8.99 -13.01 -27.16
CA VAL A 424 7.61 -13.29 -26.74
C VAL A 424 7.61 -14.12 -25.47
N LYS A 425 6.95 -13.63 -24.43
CA LYS A 425 6.76 -14.32 -23.15
C LYS A 425 5.37 -14.96 -23.11
N LYS A 426 5.31 -16.23 -23.51
CA LYS A 426 4.05 -17.02 -23.57
C LYS A 426 3.69 -17.71 -22.26
N THR A 427 4.56 -17.67 -21.27
CA THR A 427 4.33 -18.32 -19.98
C THR A 427 4.66 -17.37 -18.84
N ASP A 428 3.83 -17.41 -17.80
CA ASP A 428 4.16 -16.76 -16.55
C ASP A 428 5.33 -17.47 -15.85
N GLU A 429 6.20 -16.70 -15.22
CA GLU A 429 7.46 -17.22 -14.65
C GLU A 429 7.28 -17.82 -13.26
N VAL A 430 6.22 -17.42 -12.54
CA VAL A 430 5.93 -17.91 -11.20
C VAL A 430 5.12 -19.20 -11.28
N SER A 431 4.04 -19.20 -12.07
CA SER A 431 3.14 -20.35 -12.19
C SER A 431 3.57 -21.35 -13.27
N GLY A 432 4.29 -20.90 -14.30
CA GLY A 432 4.54 -21.68 -15.51
C GLY A 432 3.33 -21.83 -16.44
N ALA A 433 2.19 -21.20 -16.13
CA ALA A 433 0.98 -21.25 -16.94
C ALA A 433 1.12 -20.45 -18.24
N GLU A 434 0.35 -20.84 -19.26
CA GLU A 434 0.27 -20.10 -20.52
C GLU A 434 -0.42 -18.75 -20.30
N ILE A 435 0.18 -17.70 -20.85
CA ILE A 435 -0.41 -16.35 -20.92
C ILE A 435 -1.27 -16.29 -22.19
N LYS A 436 -2.50 -15.79 -22.04
CA LYS A 436 -3.49 -15.65 -23.12
C LYS A 436 -4.41 -14.46 -22.84
N ASN A 437 -5.17 -14.03 -23.84
CA ASN A 437 -6.23 -13.04 -23.61
C ASN A 437 -7.31 -13.63 -22.70
N LEU A 438 -7.71 -12.85 -21.67
CA LEU A 438 -8.71 -13.26 -20.69
C LEU A 438 -9.94 -12.36 -20.71
N PHE A 439 -9.79 -11.08 -21.04
CA PHE A 439 -10.78 -10.03 -20.82
C PHE A 439 -11.42 -9.52 -22.11
N SER A 440 -11.52 -10.36 -23.14
CA SER A 440 -12.23 -10.00 -24.39
C SER A 440 -13.68 -9.57 -24.14
N ASP A 441 -14.33 -10.13 -23.11
CA ASP A 441 -15.70 -9.81 -22.73
C ASP A 441 -15.83 -8.46 -21.96
N ALA A 442 -14.70 -7.84 -21.60
CA ALA A 442 -14.63 -6.51 -21.01
C ALA A 442 -14.28 -5.43 -22.04
N PHE A 443 -14.11 -5.80 -23.32
CA PHE A 443 -13.96 -4.88 -24.45
C PHE A 443 -15.24 -4.90 -25.30
N CYS A 444 -15.63 -3.75 -25.86
CA CYS A 444 -16.81 -3.67 -26.73
C CYS A 444 -16.47 -3.02 -28.07
N ASP A 445 -17.05 -3.53 -29.16
CA ASP A 445 -16.82 -3.02 -30.53
C ASP A 445 -17.26 -1.56 -30.75
N GLN A 446 -17.99 -0.98 -29.80
CA GLN A 446 -18.43 0.42 -29.84
C GLN A 446 -17.34 1.38 -29.30
N MET A 447 -16.40 0.86 -28.50
CA MET A 447 -15.35 1.64 -27.87
C MET A 447 -14.18 1.84 -28.86
N THR A 448 -13.63 3.06 -28.87
CA THR A 448 -12.41 3.36 -29.65
C THR A 448 -11.29 3.72 -28.69
N VAL A 449 -10.26 2.88 -28.62
CA VAL A 449 -9.09 3.13 -27.78
C VAL A 449 -8.16 4.14 -28.47
N LEU A 450 -7.69 5.12 -27.70
CA LEU A 450 -6.75 6.16 -28.12
C LEU A 450 -5.51 5.52 -28.73
N SER A 451 -5.18 5.94 -29.95
CA SER A 451 -4.06 5.42 -30.72
C SER A 451 -3.12 6.53 -31.16
N ARG A 452 -1.81 6.23 -31.12
CA ARG A 452 -0.78 7.12 -31.71
C ARG A 452 -0.88 7.26 -33.22
N MET A 453 -1.55 6.33 -33.90
CA MET A 453 -1.73 6.40 -35.36
C MET A 453 -2.74 7.44 -35.79
N ASP A 454 -3.78 7.65 -34.99
CA ASP A 454 -4.83 8.62 -35.26
C ASP A 454 -5.29 9.28 -33.97
N PRO A 455 -4.43 10.10 -33.33
CA PRO A 455 -4.72 10.68 -32.02
C PRO A 455 -5.93 11.62 -32.01
N VAL A 456 -6.32 12.15 -33.18
CA VAL A 456 -7.49 13.03 -33.30
C VAL A 456 -8.77 12.21 -33.52
N GLY A 457 -8.74 11.19 -34.38
CA GLY A 457 -9.90 10.35 -34.65
C GLY A 457 -10.22 9.35 -33.53
N THR A 458 -9.24 9.03 -32.69
CA THR A 458 -9.37 8.10 -31.56
C THR A 458 -9.33 8.79 -30.20
N TYR A 459 -9.40 10.13 -30.15
CA TYR A 459 -9.46 10.84 -28.87
C TYR A 459 -10.75 10.48 -28.12
N PRO A 460 -10.68 10.16 -26.81
CA PRO A 460 -11.85 9.78 -26.03
C PRO A 460 -12.99 10.78 -26.12
N THR A 461 -14.22 10.29 -26.22
CA THR A 461 -15.41 11.14 -26.31
C THR A 461 -16.40 10.86 -25.20
N THR A 462 -17.11 11.89 -24.75
CA THR A 462 -18.13 11.70 -23.71
C THR A 462 -19.26 10.81 -24.23
N PRO A 463 -19.62 9.74 -23.51
CA PRO A 463 -20.73 8.87 -23.90
C PRO A 463 -22.07 9.61 -24.02
N VAL A 464 -22.80 9.41 -25.12
CA VAL A 464 -24.10 10.05 -25.37
C VAL A 464 -25.13 9.07 -25.91
N ASN A 465 -26.19 8.81 -25.12
CA ASN A 465 -27.32 7.95 -25.49
C ASN A 465 -26.92 6.55 -25.97
N GLU A 466 -25.89 5.97 -25.35
CA GLU A 466 -25.38 4.67 -25.77
C GLU A 466 -26.31 3.52 -25.45
N THR A 467 -26.22 2.49 -26.27
CA THR A 467 -26.93 1.22 -26.09
C THR A 467 -25.95 0.25 -25.46
N CYS A 468 -26.37 -0.44 -24.41
CA CYS A 468 -25.48 -1.40 -23.76
C CYS A 468 -25.02 -2.47 -24.78
N PRO A 469 -23.72 -2.75 -24.88
CA PRO A 469 -23.19 -3.66 -25.91
C PRO A 469 -23.59 -5.12 -25.68
N VAL A 470 -24.08 -5.46 -24.49
CA VAL A 470 -24.45 -6.82 -24.08
C VAL A 470 -25.81 -6.83 -23.38
N ASP A 471 -26.44 -8.01 -23.31
CA ASP A 471 -27.58 -8.22 -22.42
C ASP A 471 -27.07 -8.37 -20.97
N ILE A 472 -27.59 -7.52 -20.09
CA ILE A 472 -27.22 -7.48 -18.67
C ILE A 472 -28.31 -8.03 -17.76
N SER A 473 -29.38 -8.60 -18.32
CA SER A 473 -30.49 -9.14 -17.54
C SER A 473 -30.09 -10.28 -16.59
N ASP A 474 -28.94 -10.91 -16.84
CA ASP A 474 -28.36 -12.01 -16.08
C ASP A 474 -27.07 -11.64 -15.30
N MET A 475 -26.66 -10.37 -15.26
CA MET A 475 -25.36 -9.95 -14.70
C MET A 475 -25.13 -10.29 -13.20
N ASP A 476 -26.20 -10.64 -12.48
CA ASP A 476 -26.20 -11.03 -11.06
C ASP A 476 -26.56 -12.51 -10.86
N ALA A 477 -26.71 -13.27 -11.94
CA ALA A 477 -27.02 -14.69 -11.87
C ALA A 477 -25.83 -15.46 -11.32
N ALA A 478 -26.06 -16.27 -10.30
CA ALA A 478 -25.11 -17.32 -9.93
C ALA A 478 -25.37 -18.51 -10.84
N VAL A 479 -24.44 -18.78 -11.75
CA VAL A 479 -24.50 -19.94 -12.65
C VAL A 479 -23.50 -20.97 -12.13
N ALA A 480 -23.99 -22.16 -11.78
CA ALA A 480 -23.12 -23.27 -11.42
C ALA A 480 -22.25 -23.64 -12.63
N PRO A 481 -20.93 -23.83 -12.46
CA PRO A 481 -20.08 -24.28 -13.55
C PRO A 481 -20.50 -25.67 -14.00
N GLU A 482 -20.27 -25.99 -15.27
CA GLU A 482 -20.46 -27.35 -15.77
C GLU A 482 -19.54 -28.30 -15.00
N THR A 483 -20.11 -29.32 -14.39
CA THR A 483 -19.36 -30.38 -13.73
C THR A 483 -19.36 -31.65 -14.56
N ASP A 484 -18.25 -32.39 -14.49
CA ASP A 484 -18.20 -33.77 -14.95
C ASP A 484 -19.35 -34.57 -14.31
N ALA A 485 -20.04 -35.37 -15.13
CA ALA A 485 -21.13 -36.23 -14.68
C ALA A 485 -20.66 -37.26 -13.63
N ASP A 486 -19.36 -37.58 -13.62
CA ASP A 486 -18.73 -38.49 -12.67
C ASP A 486 -18.09 -37.78 -11.46
N ALA A 487 -18.20 -36.44 -11.36
CA ALA A 487 -17.64 -35.68 -10.24
C ALA A 487 -18.29 -36.08 -8.91
N VAL A 488 -17.45 -36.45 -7.94
CA VAL A 488 -17.91 -36.86 -6.60
C VAL A 488 -17.86 -35.66 -5.66
N ALA A 489 -18.91 -35.48 -4.87
CA ALA A 489 -18.94 -34.47 -3.83
C ALA A 489 -17.82 -34.69 -2.80
N PRO A 490 -17.06 -33.64 -2.42
CA PRO A 490 -16.08 -33.76 -1.36
C PRO A 490 -16.70 -34.28 -0.07
N THR A 491 -15.95 -35.09 0.66
CA THR A 491 -16.36 -35.52 2.00
C THR A 491 -16.43 -34.30 2.92
N ILE A 492 -17.50 -34.19 3.70
CA ILE A 492 -17.69 -33.16 4.72
C ILE A 492 -18.31 -33.78 5.98
N GLY A 493 -17.99 -33.24 7.15
CA GLY A 493 -18.47 -33.73 8.44
C GLY A 493 -17.98 -35.14 8.81
N ALA A 494 -16.84 -35.58 8.26
CA ALA A 494 -16.19 -36.83 8.65
C ALA A 494 -15.83 -36.81 10.13
N ILE A 495 -15.95 -37.97 10.77
CA ILE A 495 -15.56 -38.19 12.17
C ILE A 495 -14.41 -39.19 12.15
N TYR A 496 -13.21 -38.70 12.45
CA TYR A 496 -12.02 -39.53 12.67
C TYR A 496 -11.92 -39.94 14.14
N GLU A 497 -11.32 -41.10 14.40
CA GLU A 497 -11.07 -41.60 15.76
C GLU A 497 -10.14 -40.65 16.52
N ASP A 498 -9.04 -40.28 15.86
CA ASP A 498 -8.16 -39.19 16.27
C ASP A 498 -8.49 -37.95 15.43
N LYS A 499 -8.96 -36.91 16.09
CA LYS A 499 -9.34 -35.66 15.44
C LYS A 499 -8.09 -34.91 15.00
N ILE A 500 -8.06 -34.49 13.74
CA ILE A 500 -6.98 -33.67 13.19
C ILE A 500 -7.26 -32.20 13.49
N MET A 501 -6.30 -31.52 14.11
CA MET A 501 -6.36 -30.11 14.47
C MET A 501 -5.63 -29.25 13.42
N LEU A 502 -6.00 -27.98 13.28
CA LEU A 502 -5.32 -27.07 12.34
C LEU A 502 -3.82 -26.94 12.65
N GLN A 503 -3.47 -27.06 13.93
CA GLN A 503 -2.09 -27.08 14.42
C GLN A 503 -1.27 -28.24 13.85
N GLU A 504 -1.90 -29.40 13.68
CA GLU A 504 -1.24 -30.58 13.10
C GLU A 504 -1.07 -30.41 11.60
N VAL A 505 -2.04 -29.79 10.90
CA VAL A 505 -1.92 -29.46 9.47
C VAL A 505 -0.79 -28.46 9.22
N ALA A 506 -0.59 -27.49 10.11
CA ALA A 506 0.51 -26.53 10.00
C ALA A 506 1.89 -27.20 10.11
N VAL A 507 1.98 -28.34 10.80
CA VAL A 507 3.22 -29.13 10.94
C VAL A 507 3.35 -30.17 9.81
N ASP A 508 2.25 -30.80 9.44
CA ASP A 508 2.16 -31.81 8.39
C ASP A 508 1.05 -31.45 7.39
N PRO A 509 1.38 -30.73 6.30
CA PRO A 509 0.42 -30.37 5.26
C PRO A 509 -0.25 -31.57 4.58
N SER A 510 0.30 -32.79 4.69
CA SER A 510 -0.34 -33.99 4.12
C SER A 510 -1.66 -34.35 4.80
N LEU A 511 -1.91 -33.80 6.00
CA LEU A 511 -3.15 -33.97 6.75
C LEU A 511 -4.29 -33.05 6.27
N GLU A 512 -4.02 -32.08 5.38
CA GLU A 512 -4.98 -31.04 5.02
C GLU A 512 -6.30 -31.59 4.47
N GLU A 513 -6.26 -32.55 3.55
CA GLU A 513 -7.49 -33.11 2.98
C GLU A 513 -8.33 -33.84 4.05
N ALA A 514 -7.68 -34.63 4.90
CA ALA A 514 -8.37 -35.29 6.00
C ALA A 514 -8.89 -34.27 7.03
N PHE A 515 -8.18 -33.16 7.24
CA PHE A 515 -8.64 -32.06 8.08
C PHE A 515 -9.90 -31.39 7.51
N LEU A 516 -9.88 -31.03 6.23
CA LEU A 516 -11.00 -30.39 5.53
C LEU A 516 -12.25 -31.28 5.52
N ASP A 517 -12.09 -32.61 5.45
CA ASP A 517 -13.20 -33.56 5.54
C ASP A 517 -13.99 -33.44 6.84
N GLN A 518 -13.37 -32.97 7.93
CA GLN A 518 -14.03 -32.86 9.23
C GLN A 518 -14.97 -31.66 9.32
N LEU A 519 -14.82 -30.65 8.45
CA LEU A 519 -15.67 -29.45 8.48
C LEU A 519 -17.09 -29.81 8.07
N THR A 520 -18.06 -29.34 8.84
CA THR A 520 -19.47 -29.46 8.48
C THR A 520 -19.83 -28.39 7.46
N LEU A 521 -20.89 -28.64 6.69
CA LEU A 521 -21.45 -27.64 5.77
C LEU A 521 -21.73 -26.30 6.47
N ASP A 522 -22.20 -26.33 7.71
CA ASP A 522 -22.51 -25.12 8.47
C ASP A 522 -21.26 -24.31 8.83
N GLU A 523 -20.16 -24.97 9.19
CA GLU A 523 -18.90 -24.29 9.49
C GLU A 523 -18.24 -23.74 8.23
N MET A 524 -18.31 -24.45 7.10
CA MET A 524 -17.82 -23.95 5.81
C MET A 524 -18.59 -22.68 5.41
N ILE A 525 -19.93 -22.69 5.50
CA ILE A 525 -20.75 -21.51 5.20
C ILE A 525 -20.43 -20.36 6.15
N ASP A 526 -20.24 -20.64 7.44
CA ASP A 526 -19.91 -19.60 8.41
C ASP A 526 -18.53 -18.99 8.09
N LEU A 527 -17.52 -19.79 7.75
CA LEU A 527 -16.18 -19.32 7.34
C LEU A 527 -16.19 -18.49 6.05
N ILE A 528 -17.10 -18.76 5.11
CA ILE A 528 -17.18 -18.02 3.82
C ILE A 528 -18.05 -16.77 3.92
N CYS A 529 -19.18 -16.82 4.64
CA CYS A 529 -20.21 -15.78 4.56
C CYS A 529 -20.33 -14.90 5.81
N ASN A 530 -19.73 -15.26 6.94
CA ASN A 530 -19.86 -14.53 8.21
C ASN A 530 -18.61 -13.69 8.51
N CYS A 531 -18.03 -13.04 7.49
CA CYS A 531 -16.71 -12.41 7.56
C CYS A 531 -16.75 -10.88 7.75
N GLY A 532 -17.68 -10.39 8.57
CA GLY A 532 -17.84 -8.96 8.85
C GLY A 532 -16.81 -8.40 9.80
N TYR A 533 -15.72 -7.83 9.27
CA TYR A 533 -14.59 -7.28 10.04
C TYR A 533 -13.95 -8.27 11.03
N LYS A 534 -14.09 -9.56 10.74
CA LYS A 534 -13.63 -10.71 11.49
C LYS A 534 -13.83 -11.94 10.61
N THR A 535 -13.05 -12.99 10.81
CA THR A 535 -13.34 -14.30 10.23
C THR A 535 -13.60 -15.28 11.38
N PRO A 536 -14.72 -16.02 11.40
CA PRO A 536 -15.08 -16.87 12.54
C PRO A 536 -14.04 -17.98 12.78
N GLY A 537 -14.05 -18.51 14.00
CA GLY A 537 -13.25 -19.68 14.38
C GLY A 537 -14.10 -20.96 14.39
N VAL A 538 -13.42 -22.10 14.46
CA VAL A 538 -14.00 -23.43 14.66
C VAL A 538 -13.22 -24.10 15.78
N ASP A 539 -13.56 -23.80 17.03
CA ASP A 539 -12.81 -24.20 18.23
C ASP A 539 -12.54 -25.70 18.26
N ARG A 540 -13.52 -26.52 17.87
CA ARG A 540 -13.40 -27.98 17.90
C ARG A 540 -12.31 -28.52 16.97
N LEU A 541 -11.88 -27.76 15.96
CA LEU A 541 -10.83 -28.08 14.98
C LEU A 541 -9.58 -27.21 15.16
N GLY A 542 -9.55 -26.35 16.18
CA GLY A 542 -8.42 -25.46 16.43
C GLY A 542 -8.28 -24.31 15.43
N ILE A 543 -9.33 -23.98 14.67
CA ILE A 543 -9.33 -22.82 13.76
C ILE A 543 -9.59 -21.55 14.58
N PRO A 544 -8.65 -20.58 14.64
CA PRO A 544 -8.83 -19.38 15.44
C PRO A 544 -9.81 -18.40 14.80
N LYS A 545 -10.47 -17.59 15.63
CA LYS A 545 -11.12 -16.36 15.19
C LYS A 545 -10.08 -15.28 14.91
N THR A 546 -10.29 -14.48 13.88
CA THR A 546 -9.48 -13.28 13.56
C THR A 546 -10.32 -12.01 13.67
N ASN A 547 -9.67 -10.86 13.92
CA ASN A 547 -10.24 -9.53 13.69
C ASN A 547 -9.59 -8.92 12.44
N ASP A 548 -10.42 -8.40 11.55
CA ASP A 548 -10.05 -8.09 10.17
C ASP A 548 -10.51 -6.66 9.89
N ASN A 549 -9.60 -5.70 9.73
CA ASN A 549 -9.95 -4.29 9.88
C ASN A 549 -9.30 -3.38 8.82
N ASP A 550 -9.95 -2.25 8.54
CA ASP A 550 -9.37 -1.11 7.82
C ASP A 550 -8.21 -0.47 8.62
N GLY A 551 -7.49 0.55 8.14
CA GLY A 551 -7.47 1.10 6.78
C GLY A 551 -6.07 1.65 6.44
N PRO A 552 -5.86 2.11 5.20
CA PRO A 552 -4.52 2.47 4.71
C PRO A 552 -3.82 3.61 5.47
N ALA A 553 -4.57 4.60 5.99
CA ALA A 553 -4.01 5.75 6.70
C ALA A 553 -4.02 5.59 8.25
N SER A 554 -4.59 4.51 8.77
CA SER A 554 -4.62 4.20 10.22
C SER A 554 -5.16 2.79 10.42
N VAL A 555 -4.40 1.93 11.10
CA VAL A 555 -4.86 0.59 11.44
C VAL A 555 -5.97 0.69 12.48
N LYS A 556 -7.16 0.16 12.16
CA LYS A 556 -8.30 0.11 13.08
C LYS A 556 -8.20 -1.12 13.97
N GLY A 557 -8.58 -0.96 15.24
CA GLY A 557 -8.56 -2.01 16.24
C GLY A 557 -9.73 -2.98 16.14
N ALA A 558 -9.78 -3.95 17.05
CA ALA A 558 -10.88 -4.91 17.12
C ALA A 558 -12.25 -4.23 17.28
N GLY A 559 -13.29 -4.80 16.67
CA GLY A 559 -14.67 -4.29 16.76
C GLY A 559 -15.29 -3.86 15.43
N GLY A 560 -14.55 -3.93 14.32
CA GLY A 560 -15.04 -3.57 12.99
C GLY A 560 -15.51 -2.12 12.94
N LEU A 561 -16.66 -1.84 12.35
CA LEU A 561 -17.25 -0.47 12.31
C LEU A 561 -17.44 0.20 13.68
N LEU A 562 -17.39 -0.57 14.78
CA LEU A 562 -17.49 -0.08 16.16
C LEU A 562 -16.14 -0.20 16.91
N TYR A 563 -15.02 -0.22 16.18
CA TYR A 563 -13.69 -0.22 16.77
C TYR A 563 -13.57 0.91 17.79
N ARG A 564 -12.89 0.62 18.91
CA ARG A 564 -12.69 1.59 19.99
C ARG A 564 -11.30 2.22 19.96
N ASP A 565 -10.36 1.52 19.35
CA ASP A 565 -8.94 1.86 19.30
C ASP A 565 -8.49 1.97 17.84
N SER A 566 -7.53 2.85 17.58
CA SER A 566 -6.85 2.98 16.29
C SER A 566 -5.37 3.27 16.50
N GLY A 567 -4.55 2.78 15.57
CA GLY A 567 -3.15 3.16 15.46
C GLY A 567 -2.98 4.62 15.01
N VAL A 568 -1.73 5.00 14.75
CA VAL A 568 -1.37 6.36 14.37
C VAL A 568 -2.15 6.80 13.13
N ALA A 569 -2.46 8.10 13.06
CA ALA A 569 -2.96 8.73 11.85
C ALA A 569 -1.78 9.10 10.95
N TRP A 570 -1.54 8.27 9.94
CA TRP A 570 -0.43 8.41 9.00
C TRP A 570 -0.72 9.46 7.92
N PRO A 571 0.31 10.09 7.33
CA PRO A 571 0.16 10.81 6.07
C PRO A 571 -0.46 9.90 5.00
N ALA A 572 -1.28 10.48 4.14
CA ALA A 572 -2.02 9.71 3.15
C ALA A 572 -1.12 9.02 2.10
N GLY A 573 -1.67 8.03 1.39
CA GLY A 573 -0.94 7.21 0.41
C GLY A 573 -0.23 8.05 -0.66
N VAL A 574 -0.86 9.14 -1.10
CA VAL A 574 -0.27 10.13 -2.03
C VAL A 574 1.01 10.78 -1.50
N CYS A 575 1.06 11.11 -0.20
CA CYS A 575 2.24 11.67 0.44
C CYS A 575 3.36 10.62 0.53
N LEU A 576 3.01 9.38 0.91
CA LEU A 576 3.96 8.28 0.94
C LEU A 576 4.56 8.00 -0.45
N ALA A 577 3.73 8.00 -1.50
CA ALA A 577 4.20 7.82 -2.88
C ALA A 577 5.16 8.92 -3.31
N CYS A 578 4.91 10.18 -2.93
CA CYS A 578 5.80 11.30 -3.17
C CYS A 578 7.18 11.15 -2.54
N THR A 579 7.32 10.26 -1.55
CA THR A 579 8.64 9.99 -0.98
C THR A 579 9.56 9.29 -1.99
N TRP A 580 9.04 8.52 -2.95
CA TRP A 580 9.83 7.64 -3.84
C TRP A 580 10.82 6.75 -3.07
N ASN A 581 10.46 6.39 -1.83
CA ASN A 581 11.33 5.69 -0.89
C ASN A 581 10.68 4.38 -0.43
N VAL A 582 11.02 3.29 -1.10
CA VAL A 582 10.50 1.95 -0.79
C VAL A 582 10.93 1.46 0.60
N ASP A 583 12.08 1.90 1.11
CA ASP A 583 12.53 1.55 2.47
C ASP A 583 11.65 2.22 3.53
N LEU A 584 11.22 3.45 3.26
CA LEU A 584 10.31 4.17 4.14
C LEU A 584 8.89 3.60 4.07
N ALA A 585 8.42 3.16 2.89
CA ALA A 585 7.16 2.42 2.75
C ALA A 585 7.20 1.07 3.49
N TYR A 586 8.33 0.36 3.46
CA TYR A 586 8.55 -0.84 4.27
C TYR A 586 8.49 -0.52 5.77
N ALA A 587 9.18 0.53 6.22
CA ALA A 587 9.16 0.95 7.62
C ALA A 587 7.74 1.32 8.09
N HIS A 588 6.96 2.02 7.26
CA HIS A 588 5.54 2.28 7.51
C HIS A 588 4.77 0.96 7.70
N GLY A 589 4.91 0.00 6.77
CA GLY A 589 4.30 -1.32 6.91
C GLY A 589 4.66 -2.02 8.23
N VAL A 590 5.93 -1.99 8.64
CA VAL A 590 6.40 -2.56 9.92
C VAL A 590 5.68 -1.90 11.10
N ARG A 591 5.59 -0.56 11.13
CA ARG A 591 4.92 0.16 12.22
C ARG A 591 3.43 -0.16 12.29
N CYS A 592 2.73 -0.20 11.16
CA CYS A 592 1.34 -0.64 11.09
C CYS A 592 1.17 -2.09 11.61
N GLY A 593 2.11 -2.98 11.30
CA GLY A 593 2.15 -4.34 11.84
C GLY A 593 2.23 -4.40 13.37
N ILE A 594 3.12 -3.58 13.96
CA ILE A 594 3.30 -3.48 15.41
C ILE A 594 2.05 -2.90 16.08
N GLU A 595 1.49 -1.82 15.51
CA GLU A 595 0.23 -1.22 15.97
C GLU A 595 -0.91 -2.24 15.95
N ALA A 596 -1.10 -2.92 14.82
CA ALA A 596 -2.14 -3.93 14.63
C ALA A 596 -2.09 -5.02 15.70
N LYS A 597 -0.88 -5.53 16.01
CA LYS A 597 -0.69 -6.55 17.04
C LYS A 597 -1.15 -6.05 18.42
N ASN A 598 -0.87 -4.80 18.74
CA ASN A 598 -1.24 -4.20 20.03
C ASN A 598 -2.76 -3.98 20.15
N ILE A 599 -3.41 -3.49 19.09
CA ILE A 599 -4.86 -3.22 19.06
C ILE A 599 -5.72 -4.44 18.63
N GLY A 600 -5.09 -5.61 18.48
CA GLY A 600 -5.77 -6.89 18.28
C GLY A 600 -6.23 -7.19 16.86
N THR A 601 -5.71 -6.49 15.85
CA THR A 601 -5.97 -6.73 14.42
C THR A 601 -5.07 -7.84 13.88
N ASN A 602 -5.64 -8.75 13.09
CA ASN A 602 -4.93 -9.92 12.55
C ASN A 602 -4.84 -9.89 11.02
N ILE A 603 -5.84 -9.28 10.38
CA ILE A 603 -5.88 -9.05 8.94
C ILE A 603 -6.14 -7.55 8.71
N TRP A 604 -5.39 -6.94 7.80
CA TRP A 604 -5.46 -5.51 7.51
C TRP A 604 -5.87 -5.26 6.06
N TYR A 605 -6.93 -4.47 5.87
CA TYR A 605 -7.47 -4.10 4.56
C TYR A 605 -6.74 -2.88 3.99
N ALA A 606 -5.50 -3.11 3.58
CA ALA A 606 -4.57 -2.16 2.98
C ALA A 606 -3.45 -2.96 2.29
N PRO A 607 -2.52 -2.32 1.56
CA PRO A 607 -2.65 -0.98 0.99
C PRO A 607 -3.65 -0.95 -0.18
N THR A 608 -4.00 0.26 -0.59
CA THR A 608 -4.81 0.54 -1.78
C THR A 608 -3.92 0.76 -3.00
N ALA A 609 -4.03 -0.10 -4.02
CA ALA A 609 -3.13 -0.14 -5.17
C ALA A 609 -3.79 0.27 -6.51
N ASN A 610 -5.00 0.84 -6.46
CA ASN A 610 -5.66 1.39 -7.65
C ASN A 610 -4.88 2.58 -8.24
N ILE A 611 -5.06 2.82 -9.54
CA ILE A 611 -4.36 3.86 -10.31
C ILE A 611 -5.07 5.21 -10.20
N HIS A 612 -4.33 6.32 -10.18
CA HIS A 612 -4.92 7.66 -10.37
C HIS A 612 -5.30 7.89 -11.83
N ARG A 613 -6.40 7.28 -12.28
CA ARG A 613 -6.89 7.44 -13.66
C ARG A 613 -7.23 8.89 -14.00
N ASN A 614 -7.82 9.61 -13.05
CA ASN A 614 -8.22 11.00 -13.21
C ASN A 614 -8.08 11.74 -11.87
N PRO A 615 -7.66 13.03 -11.85
CA PRO A 615 -7.57 13.82 -10.62
C PRO A 615 -8.88 13.90 -9.81
N LYS A 616 -10.03 13.74 -10.47
CA LYS A 616 -11.36 13.73 -9.85
C LYS A 616 -11.63 12.52 -8.95
N GLY A 617 -10.82 11.46 -9.02
CA GLY A 617 -11.04 10.22 -8.27
C GLY A 617 -11.19 10.44 -6.76
N GLY A 618 -12.37 10.13 -6.21
CA GLY A 618 -12.72 10.43 -4.82
C GLY A 618 -11.75 9.85 -3.77
N ARG A 619 -11.11 8.72 -4.10
CA ARG A 619 -10.19 7.98 -3.22
C ARG A 619 -8.72 8.05 -3.64
N ASN A 620 -8.34 8.93 -4.58
CA ASN A 620 -6.93 9.06 -4.95
C ASN A 620 -6.02 9.29 -3.73
N PHE A 621 -6.52 10.00 -2.71
CA PHE A 621 -5.77 10.27 -1.47
C PHE A 621 -5.17 9.01 -0.80
N GLU A 622 -5.86 7.87 -0.83
CA GLU A 622 -5.36 6.62 -0.23
C GLU A 622 -4.62 5.74 -1.25
N TYR A 623 -4.71 6.06 -2.54
CA TYR A 623 -3.96 5.38 -3.60
C TYR A 623 -2.54 5.95 -3.67
N PHE A 624 -1.73 5.48 -4.63
CA PHE A 624 -0.33 5.90 -4.72
C PHE A 624 -0.05 6.84 -5.91
N SER A 625 -0.38 6.47 -7.15
CA SER A 625 0.13 7.16 -8.34
C SER A 625 -0.68 6.85 -9.61
N GLU A 626 -0.53 7.68 -10.62
CA GLU A 626 -0.91 7.39 -12.02
C GLU A 626 -0.01 6.31 -12.66
N ASP A 627 1.15 6.00 -12.07
CA ASP A 627 2.11 5.04 -12.58
C ASP A 627 2.03 3.65 -11.88
N PRO A 628 1.92 2.55 -12.64
CA PRO A 628 1.81 1.23 -12.06
C PRO A 628 3.06 0.73 -11.34
N ILE A 629 4.26 1.21 -11.69
CA ILE A 629 5.50 0.80 -11.03
C ILE A 629 5.62 1.49 -9.67
N VAL A 630 5.34 2.79 -9.57
CA VAL A 630 5.29 3.48 -8.28
C VAL A 630 4.24 2.82 -7.36
N CYS A 631 3.02 2.62 -7.87
CA CYS A 631 1.96 1.93 -7.11
C CYS A 631 2.38 0.55 -6.62
N GLY A 632 2.89 -0.29 -7.53
CA GLY A 632 3.28 -1.66 -7.21
C GLY A 632 4.43 -1.73 -6.21
N LYS A 633 5.49 -0.93 -6.38
CA LYS A 633 6.66 -0.95 -5.49
C LYS A 633 6.32 -0.43 -4.08
N MET A 634 5.50 0.61 -3.97
CA MET A 634 5.02 1.11 -2.67
C MET A 634 4.14 0.08 -1.97
N ALA A 635 3.17 -0.52 -2.70
CA ALA A 635 2.31 -1.57 -2.17
C ALA A 635 3.12 -2.80 -1.70
N SER A 636 4.06 -3.26 -2.51
CA SER A 636 4.96 -4.38 -2.22
C SER A 636 5.77 -4.14 -0.93
N ALA A 637 6.36 -2.96 -0.78
CA ALA A 637 7.14 -2.61 0.41
C ALA A 637 6.28 -2.62 1.69
N ILE A 638 5.07 -2.02 1.65
CA ILE A 638 4.13 -2.03 2.79
C ILE A 638 3.72 -3.46 3.14
N VAL A 639 3.38 -4.27 2.13
CA VAL A 639 3.01 -5.68 2.30
C VAL A 639 4.13 -6.43 3.03
N GLN A 640 5.37 -6.32 2.55
CA GLN A 640 6.52 -6.97 3.17
C GLN A 640 6.75 -6.49 4.60
N GLY A 641 6.65 -5.19 4.84
CA GLY A 641 6.83 -4.58 6.16
C GLY A 641 5.79 -5.08 7.18
N ALA A 642 4.51 -5.01 6.84
CA ALA A 642 3.43 -5.44 7.72
C ALA A 642 3.44 -6.95 7.96
N GLN A 643 3.66 -7.77 6.92
CA GLN A 643 3.70 -9.22 7.06
C GLN A 643 4.91 -9.71 7.85
N SER A 644 6.01 -8.94 7.90
CA SER A 644 7.15 -9.23 8.80
C SER A 644 6.76 -9.21 10.29
N GLN A 645 5.63 -8.58 10.62
CA GLN A 645 5.08 -8.49 11.97
C GLN A 645 3.85 -9.41 12.18
N ASN A 646 3.66 -10.40 11.31
CA ASN A 646 2.55 -11.35 11.33
C ASN A 646 1.17 -10.69 11.17
N LEU A 647 1.12 -9.53 10.52
CA LEU A 647 -0.11 -8.93 10.05
C LEU A 647 -0.39 -9.40 8.63
N THR A 648 -1.48 -10.14 8.41
CA THR A 648 -1.90 -10.51 7.05
C THR A 648 -2.43 -9.26 6.35
N VAL A 649 -1.96 -8.99 5.14
CA VAL A 649 -2.28 -7.79 4.37
C VAL A 649 -3.19 -8.15 3.21
N THR A 650 -4.24 -7.36 2.99
CA THR A 650 -5.22 -7.55 1.92
C THR A 650 -5.20 -6.37 0.95
N VAL A 651 -4.42 -6.50 -0.14
CA VAL A 651 -4.26 -5.45 -1.15
C VAL A 651 -5.59 -5.18 -1.87
N LYS A 652 -5.97 -3.91 -2.05
CA LYS A 652 -7.30 -3.54 -2.56
C LYS A 652 -7.26 -2.39 -3.59
N HIS A 653 -8.25 -2.24 -4.47
CA HIS A 653 -9.40 -3.08 -4.74
C HIS A 653 -9.24 -3.70 -6.13
N LEU A 654 -9.13 -5.03 -6.20
CA LEU A 654 -8.89 -5.77 -7.44
C LEU A 654 -10.21 -5.94 -8.22
N VAL A 655 -10.44 -5.29 -9.35
CA VAL A 655 -9.63 -4.27 -10.06
C VAL A 655 -10.58 -3.23 -10.67
N LEU A 656 -10.06 -2.17 -11.28
CA LEU A 656 -10.83 -1.14 -12.00
C LEU A 656 -11.82 -0.38 -11.10
N ASN A 657 -11.33 0.15 -9.97
CA ASN A 657 -12.12 0.91 -8.98
C ASN A 657 -11.59 2.34 -8.82
N GLU A 658 -11.37 3.03 -9.95
CA GLU A 658 -10.77 4.36 -9.98
C GLU A 658 -11.83 5.49 -9.92
N GLN A 659 -13.12 5.16 -9.89
CA GLN A 659 -14.24 6.09 -9.76
C GLN A 659 -15.19 5.66 -8.63
N GLU A 660 -15.54 6.59 -7.73
CA GLU A 660 -16.43 6.31 -6.60
C GLU A 660 -17.91 6.45 -6.96
N LYS A 661 -18.23 7.39 -7.84
CA LYS A 661 -19.59 7.58 -8.35
C LYS A 661 -20.06 6.31 -9.05
N ASN A 662 -21.19 5.77 -8.57
CA ASN A 662 -21.81 4.54 -9.05
C ASN A 662 -20.98 3.26 -8.84
N ARG A 663 -19.92 3.28 -8.02
CA ARG A 663 -19.00 2.15 -7.81
C ARG A 663 -19.65 0.79 -7.53
N TRP A 664 -20.85 0.77 -6.92
CA TRP A 664 -21.63 -0.44 -6.68
C TRP A 664 -22.16 -1.05 -7.99
N GLY A 665 -21.31 -1.84 -8.64
CA GLY A 665 -21.66 -2.61 -9.83
C GLY A 665 -21.64 -1.80 -11.12
N ILE A 666 -20.87 -0.70 -11.18
CA ILE A 666 -20.59 0.01 -12.44
C ILE A 666 -19.95 -0.95 -13.45
N LEU A 667 -20.41 -0.92 -14.71
CA LEU A 667 -19.81 -1.69 -15.79
C LEU A 667 -18.59 -0.94 -16.31
N THR A 668 -17.42 -1.55 -16.19
CA THR A 668 -16.17 -0.95 -16.67
C THR A 668 -15.65 -1.70 -17.89
N TRP A 669 -15.45 -0.95 -18.97
CA TRP A 669 -14.96 -1.48 -20.25
C TRP A 669 -13.54 -0.98 -20.52
N ALA A 670 -12.66 -1.90 -20.88
CA ALA A 670 -11.25 -1.65 -21.19
C ALA A 670 -10.71 -2.79 -22.04
N ASP A 671 -9.72 -2.52 -22.89
CA ASP A 671 -9.04 -3.57 -23.66
C ASP A 671 -8.01 -4.32 -22.80
N GLU A 672 -7.63 -5.52 -23.28
CA GLU A 672 -6.73 -6.44 -22.59
C GLU A 672 -5.37 -5.80 -22.25
N GLN A 673 -4.81 -5.03 -23.18
CA GLN A 673 -3.51 -4.38 -23.00
C GLN A 673 -3.57 -3.41 -21.82
N THR A 674 -4.58 -2.54 -21.83
CA THR A 674 -4.83 -1.55 -20.78
C THR A 674 -5.04 -2.19 -19.41
N ILE A 675 -5.88 -3.22 -19.33
CA ILE A 675 -6.16 -3.93 -18.07
C ILE A 675 -4.87 -4.52 -17.49
N ARG A 676 -4.02 -5.15 -18.33
CA ARG A 676 -2.79 -5.83 -17.90
C ARG A 676 -1.65 -4.87 -17.56
N GLU A 677 -1.40 -3.88 -18.40
CA GLU A 677 -0.25 -3.00 -18.26
C GLU A 677 -0.45 -1.91 -17.21
N ILE A 678 -1.69 -1.45 -17.01
CA ILE A 678 -1.99 -0.32 -16.12
C ILE A 678 -2.65 -0.78 -14.82
N TYR A 679 -3.80 -1.43 -14.89
CA TYR A 679 -4.66 -1.59 -13.72
C TYR A 679 -4.39 -2.86 -12.90
N LEU A 680 -3.95 -3.94 -13.55
CA LEU A 680 -3.54 -5.17 -12.87
C LEU A 680 -2.08 -5.12 -12.39
N LYS A 681 -1.22 -4.34 -13.05
CA LYS A 681 0.22 -4.32 -12.80
C LYS A 681 0.59 -4.00 -11.33
N PRO A 682 -0.04 -3.04 -10.63
CA PRO A 682 0.23 -2.81 -9.20
C PRO A 682 -0.06 -4.03 -8.33
N PHE A 683 -1.15 -4.74 -8.60
CA PHE A 683 -1.54 -5.95 -7.88
C PHE A 683 -0.60 -7.11 -8.19
N GLU A 684 -0.20 -7.27 -9.46
CA GLU A 684 0.77 -8.28 -9.87
C GLU A 684 2.10 -8.11 -9.11
N ILE A 685 2.60 -6.87 -9.02
CA ILE A 685 3.83 -6.54 -8.27
C ILE A 685 3.64 -6.80 -6.77
N ALA A 686 2.53 -6.33 -6.17
CA ALA A 686 2.26 -6.54 -4.74
C ALA A 686 2.13 -8.04 -4.37
N ILE A 687 1.63 -8.86 -5.29
CA ILE A 687 1.51 -10.31 -5.11
C ILE A 687 2.88 -10.99 -5.33
N LYS A 688 3.49 -10.83 -6.50
CA LYS A 688 4.68 -11.60 -6.91
C LYS A 688 5.95 -11.12 -6.22
N GLU A 689 6.12 -9.82 -6.05
CA GLU A 689 7.28 -9.26 -5.35
C GLU A 689 7.00 -9.05 -3.85
N GLY A 690 5.81 -8.53 -3.52
CA GLY A 690 5.43 -8.24 -2.14
C GLY A 690 5.09 -9.47 -1.32
N GLY A 691 4.65 -10.54 -1.98
CA GLY A 691 4.18 -11.76 -1.32
C GLY A 691 2.89 -11.53 -0.54
N ALA A 692 1.99 -10.67 -1.04
CA ALA A 692 0.71 -10.39 -0.38
C ALA A 692 -0.05 -11.69 -0.11
N ARG A 693 -0.52 -11.87 1.12
CA ARG A 693 -1.31 -13.05 1.55
C ARG A 693 -2.82 -12.84 1.47
N GLY A 694 -3.24 -11.69 0.96
CA GLY A 694 -4.64 -11.29 0.86
C GLY A 694 -4.86 -10.34 -0.31
N VAL A 695 -6.01 -10.46 -0.98
CA VAL A 695 -6.50 -9.48 -1.96
C VAL A 695 -7.99 -9.22 -1.74
N MET A 696 -8.42 -7.95 -1.86
CA MET A 696 -9.82 -7.58 -1.78
C MET A 696 -10.37 -7.27 -3.17
N SER A 697 -11.41 -7.99 -3.59
CA SER A 697 -12.05 -7.76 -4.88
C SER A 697 -12.93 -6.51 -4.86
N ALA A 698 -12.89 -5.71 -5.92
CA ALA A 698 -13.60 -4.44 -6.06
C ALA A 698 -15.14 -4.55 -6.14
N TYR A 699 -15.81 -3.42 -5.95
CA TYR A 699 -17.23 -3.24 -6.26
C TYR A 699 -17.51 -3.20 -7.77
N SER A 700 -16.61 -2.66 -8.57
CA SER A 700 -16.80 -2.54 -10.01
C SER A 700 -17.04 -3.89 -10.70
N ARG A 701 -17.50 -3.82 -11.94
CA ARG A 701 -17.59 -4.96 -12.85
C ARG A 701 -16.52 -4.83 -13.91
N LEU A 702 -15.84 -5.94 -14.17
CA LEU A 702 -15.03 -6.10 -15.36
C LEU A 702 -15.96 -6.58 -16.48
N GLY A 703 -16.23 -5.69 -17.44
CA GLY A 703 -17.37 -5.85 -18.34
C GLY A 703 -18.69 -5.90 -17.57
N LYS A 704 -19.51 -6.93 -17.79
CA LYS A 704 -20.77 -7.13 -17.04
C LYS A 704 -20.62 -7.92 -15.74
N THR A 705 -19.46 -8.51 -15.45
CA THR A 705 -19.30 -9.43 -14.31
C THR A 705 -18.62 -8.74 -13.13
N TRP A 706 -19.26 -8.79 -11.96
CA TRP A 706 -18.69 -8.24 -10.72
C TRP A 706 -17.33 -8.86 -10.41
N CYS A 707 -16.32 -8.04 -10.10
CA CYS A 707 -14.95 -8.47 -9.86
C CYS A 707 -14.84 -9.61 -8.82
N GLY A 708 -15.61 -9.54 -7.73
CA GLY A 708 -15.61 -10.59 -6.71
C GLY A 708 -16.38 -11.87 -7.06
N GLY A 709 -17.04 -11.90 -8.21
CA GLY A 709 -17.76 -13.06 -8.75
C GLY A 709 -17.30 -13.42 -10.18
N ASN A 710 -16.10 -12.97 -10.56
CA ASN A 710 -15.53 -13.15 -11.88
C ASN A 710 -14.45 -14.24 -11.84
N ASP A 711 -14.75 -15.41 -12.40
CA ASP A 711 -13.85 -16.57 -12.45
C ASP A 711 -12.66 -16.36 -13.39
N VAL A 712 -12.84 -15.63 -14.48
CA VAL A 712 -11.72 -15.23 -15.35
C VAL A 712 -10.69 -14.40 -14.58
N LEU A 713 -11.15 -13.43 -13.79
CA LEU A 713 -10.25 -12.61 -12.96
C LEU A 713 -9.64 -13.41 -11.81
N LEU A 714 -10.46 -14.12 -11.03
CA LEU A 714 -10.03 -14.73 -9.78
C LEU A 714 -9.42 -16.12 -9.96
N LYS A 715 -9.76 -16.88 -10.99
CA LYS A 715 -9.23 -18.23 -11.22
C LYS A 715 -8.26 -18.27 -12.39
N ASP A 716 -8.65 -17.78 -13.56
CA ASP A 716 -7.82 -17.89 -14.75
C ASP A 716 -6.60 -16.96 -14.67
N LEU A 717 -6.80 -15.68 -14.34
CA LEU A 717 -5.68 -14.77 -14.12
C LEU A 717 -5.00 -15.04 -12.78
N LEU A 718 -5.68 -14.78 -11.67
CA LEU A 718 -5.03 -14.68 -10.37
C LEU A 718 -4.43 -16.03 -9.91
N ARG A 719 -5.21 -17.12 -9.96
CA ARG A 719 -4.76 -18.43 -9.45
C ARG A 719 -3.97 -19.24 -10.46
N THR A 720 -4.38 -19.22 -11.72
CA THR A 720 -3.75 -20.02 -12.78
C THR A 720 -2.57 -19.28 -13.39
N GLU A 721 -2.79 -18.11 -14.00
CA GLU A 721 -1.72 -17.35 -14.67
C GLU A 721 -0.69 -16.82 -13.67
N TRP A 722 -1.10 -16.19 -12.57
CA TRP A 722 -0.16 -15.61 -11.60
C TRP A 722 0.27 -16.58 -10.49
N GLY A 723 -0.36 -17.75 -10.39
CA GLY A 723 -0.01 -18.76 -9.38
C GLY A 723 -0.38 -18.36 -7.95
N TYR A 724 -1.29 -17.41 -7.76
CA TYR A 724 -1.71 -16.98 -6.43
C TYR A 724 -2.54 -18.08 -5.75
N SER A 725 -2.15 -18.49 -4.55
CA SER A 725 -2.83 -19.56 -3.78
C SER A 725 -3.29 -19.10 -2.41
N ASP A 726 -3.39 -17.78 -2.22
CA ASP A 726 -3.74 -17.16 -0.95
C ASP A 726 -5.16 -16.55 -0.99
N TYR A 727 -5.52 -15.89 0.10
CA TYR A 727 -6.88 -15.47 0.43
C TYR A 727 -7.39 -14.31 -0.43
N VAL A 728 -8.65 -14.40 -0.85
CA VAL A 728 -9.45 -13.33 -1.44
C VAL A 728 -10.68 -13.05 -0.59
N ILE A 729 -10.95 -11.77 -0.36
CA ILE A 729 -12.17 -11.30 0.29
C ILE A 729 -12.91 -10.33 -0.63
N SER A 730 -14.23 -10.31 -0.56
CA SER A 730 -15.01 -9.24 -1.19
C SER A 730 -14.76 -7.88 -0.53
N ASP A 731 -14.97 -6.79 -1.26
CA ASP A 731 -15.33 -5.51 -0.61
C ASP A 731 -16.63 -5.67 0.20
N PHE A 732 -17.03 -4.66 0.97
CA PHE A 732 -18.18 -4.73 1.87
C PHE A 732 -19.46 -5.08 1.11
N SER A 733 -19.93 -6.31 1.26
CA SER A 733 -21.05 -6.87 0.51
C SER A 733 -22.33 -6.10 0.75
N VAL A 734 -22.87 -5.56 -0.34
CA VAL A 734 -24.18 -4.88 -0.37
C VAL A 734 -25.30 -5.83 -0.84
N HIS A 735 -25.05 -7.14 -0.86
CA HIS A 735 -26.02 -8.14 -1.27
C HIS A 735 -27.32 -8.07 -0.46
N GLY A 736 -28.46 -8.11 -1.15
CA GLY A 736 -29.79 -7.98 -0.55
C GLY A 736 -30.19 -6.55 -0.18
N LEU A 737 -29.24 -5.62 0.00
CA LEU A 737 -29.52 -4.18 0.05
C LEU A 737 -29.67 -3.61 -1.37
N TYR A 738 -28.82 -4.10 -2.29
CA TYR A 738 -28.79 -3.69 -3.70
C TYR A 738 -29.18 -4.84 -4.65
N GLY A 739 -30.26 -5.55 -4.32
CA GLY A 739 -30.73 -6.68 -5.13
C GLY A 739 -29.84 -7.91 -5.01
N SER A 740 -29.56 -8.57 -6.14
CA SER A 740 -28.78 -9.81 -6.20
C SER A 740 -27.29 -9.59 -6.40
N TYR A 741 -26.85 -8.37 -6.71
CA TYR A 741 -25.45 -7.96 -6.82
C TYR A 741 -24.61 -8.40 -5.61
N MET A 742 -23.33 -8.69 -5.85
CA MET A 742 -22.40 -9.34 -4.91
C MET A 742 -22.94 -10.67 -4.35
N ASN A 743 -23.45 -11.52 -5.23
CA ASN A 743 -24.07 -12.79 -4.85
C ASN A 743 -23.05 -13.75 -4.21
N PRO A 744 -23.26 -14.22 -2.96
CA PRO A 744 -22.30 -15.11 -2.29
C PRO A 744 -22.13 -16.48 -2.97
N LEU A 745 -23.15 -16.96 -3.71
CA LEU A 745 -23.02 -18.18 -4.51
C LEU A 745 -22.02 -17.98 -5.67
N GLN A 746 -22.16 -16.85 -6.37
CA GLN A 746 -21.26 -16.46 -7.46
C GLN A 746 -19.83 -16.25 -6.93
N ALA A 747 -19.68 -15.55 -5.81
CA ALA A 747 -18.40 -15.34 -5.13
C ALA A 747 -17.69 -16.66 -4.81
N THR A 748 -18.43 -17.62 -4.24
CA THR A 748 -17.90 -18.94 -3.88
C THR A 748 -17.43 -19.72 -5.10
N TYR A 749 -18.20 -19.73 -6.19
CA TYR A 749 -17.79 -20.40 -7.44
C TYR A 749 -16.55 -19.76 -8.09
N ALA A 750 -16.41 -18.43 -7.97
CA ALA A 750 -15.26 -17.68 -8.45
C ALA A 750 -14.03 -17.76 -7.53
N GLN A 751 -14.12 -18.45 -6.38
CA GLN A 751 -13.06 -18.52 -5.37
C GLN A 751 -12.67 -17.12 -4.83
N ASN A 752 -13.71 -16.35 -4.53
CA ASN A 752 -13.67 -15.26 -3.57
C ASN A 752 -14.01 -15.85 -2.20
N ASP A 753 -12.97 -16.07 -1.40
CA ASP A 753 -12.96 -17.04 -0.31
C ASP A 753 -13.84 -16.62 0.85
N ALA A 754 -13.92 -15.32 1.10
CA ALA A 754 -14.76 -14.74 2.14
C ALA A 754 -15.54 -13.53 1.63
N ASN A 755 -16.78 -13.40 2.10
CA ASN A 755 -17.56 -12.21 1.86
C ASN A 755 -17.42 -11.28 3.07
N LEU A 756 -16.83 -10.09 2.87
CA LEU A 756 -16.84 -9.04 3.88
C LEU A 756 -18.29 -8.58 4.06
N THR A 757 -18.96 -8.95 5.16
CA THR A 757 -20.39 -8.66 5.30
C THR A 757 -20.74 -7.99 6.63
N GLY A 758 -21.47 -6.87 6.62
CA GLY A 758 -21.99 -6.24 7.85
C GLY A 758 -23.29 -6.87 8.36
N ILE A 759 -23.54 -8.13 8.03
CA ILE A 759 -24.90 -8.65 7.93
C ILE A 759 -25.56 -8.84 9.32
N TYR A 760 -26.66 -8.11 9.53
CA TYR A 760 -27.63 -8.34 10.59
C TYR A 760 -28.08 -9.81 10.58
N ALA A 761 -28.17 -10.45 11.75
CA ALA A 761 -28.44 -11.88 11.92
C ALA A 761 -29.60 -12.46 11.05
N VAL A 762 -30.54 -11.63 10.60
CA VAL A 762 -31.67 -12.01 9.75
C VAL A 762 -31.28 -12.27 8.28
N GLN A 763 -30.41 -11.46 7.70
CA GLN A 763 -29.97 -11.62 6.29
C GLN A 763 -29.01 -12.81 6.14
N PHE A 764 -28.22 -13.10 7.18
CA PHE A 764 -27.32 -14.26 7.20
C PHE A 764 -28.11 -15.58 7.08
N LEU A 765 -29.29 -15.67 7.71
CA LEU A 765 -30.15 -16.85 7.61
C LEU A 765 -30.62 -17.11 6.17
N SER A 766 -30.91 -16.06 5.39
CA SER A 766 -31.27 -16.23 3.97
C SER A 766 -30.09 -16.70 3.12
N ILE A 767 -28.90 -16.12 3.32
CA ILE A 767 -27.68 -16.54 2.60
C ILE A 767 -27.35 -17.99 2.96
N LYS A 768 -27.30 -18.32 4.25
CA LYS A 768 -27.04 -19.68 4.73
C LYS A 768 -28.03 -20.69 4.15
N LYS A 769 -29.30 -20.32 4.02
CA LYS A 769 -30.30 -21.17 3.35
C LYS A 769 -30.01 -21.33 1.85
N ALA A 770 -29.61 -20.27 1.15
CA ALA A 770 -29.26 -20.32 -0.27
C ALA A 770 -28.02 -21.21 -0.50
N MET A 771 -26.95 -21.01 0.27
CA MET A 771 -25.73 -21.84 0.22
C MET A 771 -26.03 -23.33 0.45
N LYS A 772 -26.87 -23.66 1.44
CA LYS A 772 -27.32 -25.04 1.69
C LYS A 772 -28.13 -25.62 0.54
N GLN A 773 -28.97 -24.81 -0.08
CA GLN A 773 -29.79 -25.23 -1.21
C GLN A 773 -28.91 -25.52 -2.43
N GLU A 774 -27.96 -24.62 -2.73
CA GLU A 774 -27.00 -24.79 -3.81
C GLU A 774 -26.15 -26.05 -3.61
N TYR A 775 -25.63 -26.28 -2.40
CA TYR A 775 -24.92 -27.53 -2.08
C TYR A 775 -25.78 -28.78 -2.29
N LYS A 776 -27.08 -28.70 -1.98
CA LYS A 776 -27.99 -29.84 -2.17
C LYS A 776 -28.26 -30.13 -3.64
N GLU A 777 -28.34 -29.09 -4.46
CA GLU A 777 -28.61 -29.19 -5.90
C GLU A 777 -27.36 -29.58 -6.69
N ASN A 778 -26.20 -29.02 -6.32
CA ASN A 778 -24.91 -29.18 -6.99
C ASN A 778 -23.81 -29.61 -6.01
N PRO A 779 -23.91 -30.77 -5.34
CA PRO A 779 -23.01 -31.14 -4.24
C PRO A 779 -21.55 -31.32 -4.66
N ALA A 780 -21.29 -31.79 -5.89
CA ALA A 780 -19.94 -31.89 -6.44
C ALA A 780 -19.34 -30.53 -6.78
N ALA A 781 -20.06 -29.73 -7.58
CA ALA A 781 -19.61 -28.41 -8.01
C ALA A 781 -19.37 -27.48 -6.81
N PHE A 782 -20.43 -27.27 -6.03
CA PHE A 782 -20.45 -26.29 -4.96
C PHE A 782 -19.67 -26.77 -3.74
N GLY A 783 -19.68 -28.08 -3.46
CA GLY A 783 -18.84 -28.67 -2.42
C GLY A 783 -17.35 -28.43 -2.70
N THR A 784 -16.92 -28.61 -3.95
CA THR A 784 -15.53 -28.35 -4.36
C THR A 784 -15.18 -26.87 -4.24
N ALA A 785 -16.06 -25.99 -4.72
CA ALA A 785 -15.88 -24.54 -4.62
C ALA A 785 -15.76 -24.07 -3.16
N MET A 786 -16.70 -24.48 -2.29
CA MET A 786 -16.63 -24.16 -0.85
C MET A 786 -15.37 -24.71 -0.20
N ARG A 787 -14.92 -25.91 -0.58
CA ARG A 787 -13.71 -26.52 -0.02
C ARG A 787 -12.46 -25.75 -0.42
N ALA A 788 -12.37 -25.26 -1.66
CA ALA A 788 -11.30 -24.39 -2.11
C ALA A 788 -11.27 -23.08 -1.30
N CYS A 789 -12.42 -22.41 -1.16
CA CYS A 789 -12.50 -21.18 -0.35
C CYS A 789 -12.07 -21.41 1.12
N VAL A 790 -12.52 -22.51 1.72
CA VAL A 790 -12.15 -22.80 3.12
C VAL A 790 -10.67 -23.15 3.26
N ARG A 791 -10.06 -23.81 2.26
CA ARG A 791 -8.61 -24.05 2.22
C ARG A 791 -7.84 -22.72 2.30
N ASP A 792 -8.19 -21.77 1.45
CA ASP A 792 -7.48 -20.48 1.38
C ASP A 792 -7.71 -19.68 2.69
N ILE A 793 -8.91 -19.75 3.29
CA ILE A 793 -9.19 -19.18 4.61
C ILE A 793 -8.33 -19.80 5.72
N ILE A 794 -8.14 -21.13 5.75
CA ILE A 794 -7.33 -21.76 6.80
C ILE A 794 -5.84 -21.46 6.61
N HIS A 795 -5.35 -21.36 5.37
CA HIS A 795 -3.98 -20.93 5.06
C HIS A 795 -3.73 -19.51 5.57
N MET A 796 -4.63 -18.58 5.25
CA MET A 796 -4.58 -17.22 5.79
C MET A 796 -4.61 -17.22 7.33
N LYS A 797 -5.46 -18.06 7.95
CA LYS A 797 -5.53 -18.12 9.41
C LYS A 797 -4.23 -18.64 10.01
N MET A 798 -3.61 -19.66 9.43
CA MET A 798 -2.29 -20.16 9.85
C MET A 798 -1.20 -19.09 9.73
N ALA A 799 -1.30 -18.21 8.73
CA ALA A 799 -0.43 -17.07 8.54
C ALA A 799 -0.64 -15.92 9.55
N SER A 800 -1.78 -15.89 10.24
CA SER A 800 -2.18 -14.75 11.09
C SER A 800 -1.55 -14.79 12.49
N SER A 801 -1.46 -13.61 13.11
CA SER A 801 -1.09 -13.49 14.53
C SER A 801 -2.07 -14.20 15.48
N ALA A 802 -3.32 -14.45 15.08
CA ALA A 802 -4.29 -15.18 15.89
C ALA A 802 -3.93 -16.66 16.05
N PHE A 803 -3.48 -17.30 14.97
CA PHE A 803 -3.00 -18.68 15.03
C PHE A 803 -1.69 -18.78 15.79
N SER A 804 -0.77 -17.85 15.56
CA SER A 804 0.53 -17.80 16.25
C SER A 804 0.37 -17.77 17.78
N ARG A 805 -0.62 -17.03 18.30
CA ARG A 805 -0.99 -17.02 19.73
C ARG A 805 -1.50 -18.38 20.22
N GLN A 806 -2.25 -19.09 19.39
CA GLN A 806 -2.87 -20.37 19.77
C GLN A 806 -1.86 -21.52 19.83
N VAL A 807 -0.85 -21.54 18.97
CA VAL A 807 0.22 -22.56 18.97
C VAL A 807 1.38 -22.23 19.92
N GLY A 808 1.30 -21.12 20.66
CA GLY A 808 2.40 -20.67 21.54
C GLY A 808 3.64 -20.23 20.78
N THR A 809 3.53 -19.94 19.48
CA THR A 809 4.64 -19.45 18.65
C THR A 809 4.75 -17.93 18.67
N SER A 810 3.82 -17.22 19.32
CA SER A 810 3.90 -15.77 19.48
C SER A 810 4.35 -15.37 20.88
N GLU A 811 5.65 -15.29 21.06
CA GLU A 811 6.25 -14.23 21.89
C GLU A 811 7.35 -13.57 21.07
N SER A 812 6.96 -12.68 20.14
CA SER A 812 7.84 -11.54 19.84
C SER A 812 7.59 -10.51 20.93
N ILE A 813 8.42 -10.59 21.97
CA ILE A 813 8.58 -9.56 23.00
C ILE A 813 9.21 -8.34 22.31
N HIS A 814 8.55 -7.20 22.35
CA HIS A 814 9.11 -5.91 21.95
C HIS A 814 9.52 -5.17 23.22
N ILE A 815 10.79 -4.78 23.35
CA ILE A 815 11.31 -3.98 24.47
C ILE A 815 12.22 -2.87 23.90
N GLU A 816 12.02 -1.65 24.41
CA GLU A 816 12.79 -0.43 24.12
C GLU A 816 14.15 -0.35 24.87
N GLY A 817 15.15 0.27 24.21
CA GLY A 817 16.38 0.90 24.79
C GLY A 817 17.47 -0.05 25.35
N GLU A 818 18.79 0.19 25.32
CA GLU A 818 19.70 1.24 24.79
C GLU A 818 21.04 0.55 24.37
N THR A 819 21.69 1.12 23.36
CA THR A 819 23.01 0.87 22.75
C THR A 819 24.01 -0.17 23.35
N ALA A 820 24.42 -1.15 22.53
CA ALA A 820 25.67 -1.91 22.71
C ALA A 820 26.81 -1.32 21.84
N LYS A 821 28.09 -1.44 22.24
CA LYS A 821 29.24 -1.00 21.39
C LYS A 821 30.04 -2.20 20.89
N VAL A 822 30.06 -2.41 19.57
CA VAL A 822 30.90 -3.40 18.89
C VAL A 822 32.10 -2.69 18.25
N LYS A 823 33.33 -3.01 18.70
CA LYS A 823 34.59 -2.41 18.21
C LYS A 823 34.62 -0.87 18.19
N GLY A 824 34.01 -0.24 19.18
CA GLY A 824 33.95 1.22 19.28
C GLY A 824 32.86 1.89 18.43
N LYS A 825 31.99 1.12 17.75
CA LYS A 825 30.77 1.63 17.10
C LYS A 825 29.52 1.11 17.81
N SER A 826 28.54 2.00 17.98
CA SER A 826 27.22 1.68 18.55
C SER A 826 26.43 0.74 17.64
N VAL A 827 25.83 -0.32 18.19
CA VAL A 827 24.90 -1.26 17.54
C VAL A 827 23.56 -1.16 18.29
N LYS A 828 22.46 -1.00 17.55
CA LYS A 828 21.17 -0.53 18.07
C LYS A 828 20.28 -1.58 18.75
N ASN A 829 20.57 -2.88 18.67
CA ASN A 829 19.68 -3.91 19.21
C ASN A 829 20.48 -4.90 20.07
N ALA A 830 20.38 -4.82 21.39
CA ALA A 830 20.76 -5.91 22.30
C ALA A 830 19.68 -5.92 23.38
N GLY A 831 18.87 -6.98 23.42
CA GLY A 831 17.66 -7.04 24.25
C GLY A 831 17.77 -8.10 25.34
N PHE A 832 17.12 -7.87 26.48
CA PHE A 832 16.85 -8.92 27.47
C PHE A 832 15.60 -9.72 27.03
N THR A 833 15.58 -11.03 27.23
CA THR A 833 14.40 -11.89 27.03
C THR A 833 14.20 -12.85 28.19
N GLU A 834 12.96 -13.10 28.59
CA GLU A 834 12.60 -14.25 29.44
C GLU A 834 12.23 -15.45 28.56
N LYS A 835 12.57 -16.69 28.97
CA LYS A 835 11.97 -17.88 28.35
C LYS A 835 10.47 -17.91 28.70
N ALA A 836 9.65 -18.51 27.83
CA ALA A 836 8.20 -18.72 28.02
C ALA A 836 7.81 -19.47 29.31
N ASP A 837 8.79 -20.00 30.06
CA ASP A 837 8.61 -20.65 31.37
C ASP A 837 8.55 -19.65 32.55
N GLY A 838 8.80 -18.36 32.31
CA GLY A 838 8.67 -17.28 33.30
C GLY A 838 9.68 -17.32 34.45
N ALA A 839 10.73 -18.15 34.37
CA ALA A 839 11.69 -18.35 35.47
C ALA A 839 13.15 -17.99 35.11
N SER A 840 13.47 -17.76 33.83
CA SER A 840 14.86 -17.64 33.37
C SER A 840 15.09 -16.33 32.59
N GLN A 841 15.97 -15.47 33.10
CA GLN A 841 16.41 -14.25 32.41
C GLN A 841 17.53 -14.55 31.41
N GLY A 842 17.46 -13.96 30.22
CA GLY A 842 18.46 -14.14 29.16
C GLY A 842 18.75 -12.88 28.33
N TYR A 843 19.82 -12.97 27.54
CA TYR A 843 20.33 -11.92 26.65
C TYR A 843 20.17 -12.33 25.19
N VAL A 844 19.74 -11.41 24.34
CA VAL A 844 19.75 -11.54 22.87
C VAL A 844 20.76 -10.55 22.30
N LEU A 845 21.76 -11.08 21.59
CA LEU A 845 22.84 -10.30 20.98
C LEU A 845 22.63 -10.25 19.46
N CYS A 846 22.34 -9.07 18.91
CA CYS A 846 21.90 -8.96 17.53
C CYS A 846 23.02 -8.79 16.48
N ASN A 847 22.70 -9.29 15.29
CA ASN A 847 23.17 -9.03 13.93
C ASN A 847 24.65 -8.61 13.73
N LEU A 848 25.43 -9.55 13.18
CA LEU A 848 26.70 -9.27 12.52
C LEU A 848 26.59 -9.79 11.08
N SER A 849 26.26 -8.90 10.14
CA SER A 849 26.41 -9.17 8.71
C SER A 849 27.90 -9.24 8.36
N LYS A 850 28.50 -10.41 8.58
CA LYS A 850 29.91 -10.63 8.26
C LYS A 850 30.04 -11.80 7.29
N LYS A 851 30.55 -11.51 6.09
CA LYS A 851 31.08 -12.54 5.20
C LYS A 851 32.25 -13.24 5.89
N GLY A 852 32.10 -14.53 6.17
CA GLY A 852 33.17 -15.39 6.66
C GLY A 852 32.74 -16.34 7.77
N ASN A 853 33.66 -17.19 8.19
CA ASN A 853 33.37 -18.32 9.07
C ASN A 853 33.46 -17.98 10.56
N VAL A 854 33.79 -16.73 10.94
CA VAL A 854 34.10 -16.36 12.33
C VAL A 854 33.30 -15.14 12.79
N ALA A 855 32.52 -15.33 13.86
CA ALA A 855 31.77 -14.29 14.58
C ALA A 855 32.28 -14.15 16.01
N THR A 856 32.22 -12.94 16.58
CA THR A 856 32.66 -12.69 17.96
C THR A 856 31.79 -11.64 18.60
N TRP A 857 31.26 -11.95 19.79
CA TRP A 857 30.44 -11.06 20.61
C TRP A 857 31.17 -10.74 21.90
N THR A 858 31.07 -9.50 22.35
CA THR A 858 31.55 -9.07 23.66
C THR A 858 30.39 -8.38 24.37
N PHE A 859 30.05 -8.84 25.57
CA PHE A 859 28.87 -8.40 26.32
C PHE A 859 29.10 -8.58 27.82
N ASP A 860 28.38 -7.81 28.64
CA ASP A 860 28.45 -7.89 30.09
C ASP A 860 27.31 -8.76 30.64
N VAL A 861 27.61 -9.70 31.54
CA VAL A 861 26.57 -10.40 32.32
C VAL A 861 26.59 -9.98 33.78
N ALA A 862 25.42 -9.82 34.39
CA ALA A 862 25.30 -9.28 35.75
C ALA A 862 25.80 -10.28 36.82
N GLU A 863 25.60 -11.57 36.59
CA GLU A 863 25.94 -12.64 37.54
C GLU A 863 26.76 -13.73 36.85
N ALA A 864 27.74 -14.30 37.54
CA ALA A 864 28.42 -15.49 37.05
C ALA A 864 27.47 -16.70 37.10
N GLY A 865 27.63 -17.64 36.17
CA GLY A 865 26.83 -18.87 36.14
C GLY A 865 26.95 -19.61 34.81
N THR A 866 26.26 -20.74 34.72
CA THR A 866 26.09 -21.50 33.48
C THR A 866 24.89 -20.95 32.71
N TYR A 867 25.04 -20.78 31.40
CA TYR A 867 24.03 -20.24 30.50
C TYR A 867 23.79 -21.20 29.33
N ASP A 868 22.54 -21.39 28.93
CA ASP A 868 22.15 -21.99 27.66
C ASP A 868 22.33 -20.98 26.54
N LEU A 869 23.12 -21.32 25.53
CA LEU A 869 23.45 -20.50 24.37
C LEU A 869 22.85 -21.10 23.10
N THR A 870 22.03 -20.33 22.38
CA THR A 870 21.47 -20.70 21.07
C THR A 870 21.91 -19.69 20.01
N MET A 871 22.31 -20.13 18.82
CA MET A 871 22.68 -19.24 17.71
C MET A 871 21.74 -19.45 16.53
N ALA A 872 21.07 -18.40 16.08
CA ALA A 872 20.22 -18.41 14.90
C ALA A 872 20.99 -17.97 13.64
N LEU A 873 20.75 -18.68 12.54
CA LEU A 873 21.28 -18.42 11.21
C LEU A 873 20.16 -18.01 10.25
N ALA A 874 20.42 -17.00 9.43
CA ALA A 874 19.55 -16.55 8.36
C ALA A 874 20.19 -16.76 6.98
N SER A 875 19.35 -17.13 6.01
CA SER A 875 19.72 -17.39 4.62
C SER A 875 19.10 -16.36 3.67
N THR A 876 19.54 -15.11 3.81
CA THR A 876 19.08 -14.03 2.93
C THR A 876 19.82 -13.96 1.59
N ASN A 877 20.83 -14.82 1.38
CA ASN A 877 21.74 -14.77 0.21
C ASN A 877 21.91 -16.12 -0.53
N LEU A 878 21.05 -17.11 -0.29
CA LEU A 878 21.17 -18.48 -0.85
C LEU A 878 20.21 -18.77 -2.02
N ILE A 879 19.97 -17.80 -2.91
CA ILE A 879 19.10 -18.00 -4.08
C ILE A 879 19.58 -19.21 -4.89
N GLY A 880 18.73 -20.24 -5.01
CA GLY A 880 18.99 -21.45 -5.79
C GLY A 880 20.01 -22.43 -5.20
N LYS A 881 20.37 -22.34 -3.92
CA LYS A 881 21.32 -23.26 -3.26
C LYS A 881 20.76 -23.82 -1.96
N ASP A 882 20.69 -25.15 -1.87
CA ASP A 882 20.46 -25.86 -0.61
C ASP A 882 21.80 -26.04 0.12
N VAL A 883 21.86 -25.68 1.40
CA VAL A 883 23.07 -25.87 2.19
C VAL A 883 22.82 -26.76 3.39
N ALA A 884 23.47 -27.92 3.42
CA ALA A 884 23.54 -28.75 4.61
C ALA A 884 24.38 -28.07 5.72
N LEU A 885 23.79 -27.97 6.91
CA LEU A 885 24.44 -27.41 8.10
C LEU A 885 25.38 -28.46 8.74
N SER A 886 26.58 -28.03 9.12
CA SER A 886 27.58 -28.89 9.76
C SER A 886 27.33 -28.95 11.27
N LYS A 887 27.38 -30.14 11.86
CA LYS A 887 27.39 -30.29 13.33
C LYS A 887 28.72 -29.92 13.98
N GLN A 888 29.74 -29.59 13.19
CA GLN A 888 31.07 -29.22 13.68
C GLN A 888 31.25 -27.70 13.67
N ILE A 889 31.36 -27.12 14.86
CA ILE A 889 31.79 -25.74 15.08
C ILE A 889 32.96 -25.71 16.06
N ASN A 890 33.77 -24.67 16.02
CA ASN A 890 34.65 -24.32 17.14
C ASN A 890 34.04 -23.11 17.86
N MET A 891 33.91 -23.19 19.17
CA MET A 891 33.51 -22.07 20.01
C MET A 891 34.59 -21.78 21.05
N GLN A 892 34.79 -20.50 21.33
CA GLN A 892 35.64 -20.03 22.42
C GLN A 892 34.83 -19.10 23.33
N VAL A 893 34.95 -19.31 24.64
CA VAL A 893 34.43 -18.40 25.67
C VAL A 893 35.61 -17.78 26.38
N ASN A 894 35.70 -16.45 26.36
CA ASN A 894 36.82 -15.65 26.87
C ASN A 894 38.19 -16.10 26.32
N GLY A 895 38.21 -16.55 25.06
CA GLY A 895 39.42 -17.04 24.38
C GLY A 895 39.85 -18.46 24.79
N VAL A 896 39.03 -19.18 25.55
CA VAL A 896 39.24 -20.59 25.92
C VAL A 896 38.36 -21.46 25.02
N ASP A 897 38.96 -22.43 24.34
CA ASP A 897 38.23 -23.40 23.51
C ASP A 897 37.25 -24.19 24.38
N THR A 898 35.97 -24.19 23.97
CA THR A 898 34.94 -25.06 24.54
C THR A 898 34.84 -26.31 23.69
N ASP A 899 34.84 -27.50 24.32
CA ASP A 899 34.64 -28.76 23.59
C ASP A 899 33.17 -28.86 23.19
N VAL A 900 32.89 -28.71 21.90
CA VAL A 900 31.52 -28.77 21.36
C VAL A 900 31.44 -29.92 20.38
N SER A 901 31.51 -31.14 20.90
CA SER A 901 31.66 -32.35 20.09
C SER A 901 30.37 -32.76 19.35
N GLU A 902 29.20 -32.36 19.82
CA GLU A 902 27.90 -32.60 19.15
C GLU A 902 26.91 -31.46 19.44
N ILE A 903 26.48 -30.74 18.39
CA ILE A 903 25.41 -29.74 18.47
C ILE A 903 24.14 -30.27 17.83
N GLU A 904 23.02 -29.95 18.46
CA GLU A 904 21.69 -30.06 17.87
C GLU A 904 21.45 -28.91 16.87
N ILE A 905 21.05 -29.29 15.66
CA ILE A 905 20.54 -28.33 14.67
C ILE A 905 19.03 -28.35 14.81
N LEU A 906 18.47 -27.25 15.26
CA LEU A 906 17.02 -27.07 15.35
C LEU A 906 16.51 -26.72 13.94
N GLY A 907 15.68 -27.60 13.37
CA GLY A 907 15.12 -27.47 12.01
C GLY A 907 15.56 -28.59 11.06
N SER A 908 15.44 -28.35 9.75
CA SER A 908 15.62 -29.36 8.68
C SER A 908 17.06 -29.84 8.45
N GLY A 909 18.06 -29.24 9.10
CA GLY A 909 19.48 -29.49 8.85
C GLY A 909 19.98 -28.97 7.50
N VAL A 910 19.09 -28.40 6.67
CA VAL A 910 19.38 -27.84 5.35
C VAL A 910 18.79 -26.43 5.27
N LEU A 911 19.64 -25.43 5.16
CA LEU A 911 19.26 -24.03 5.05
C LEU A 911 18.97 -23.66 3.59
N LYS A 912 17.73 -23.24 3.30
CA LYS A 912 17.27 -22.77 1.98
C LYS A 912 17.08 -21.25 1.96
N TYR A 913 16.98 -20.65 0.77
CA TYR A 913 16.70 -19.21 0.63
C TYR A 913 15.51 -18.79 1.50
N ASN A 914 15.71 -17.72 2.27
CA ASN A 914 14.74 -17.12 3.20
C ASN A 914 14.25 -18.04 4.34
N GLN A 915 15.08 -19.02 4.74
CA GLN A 915 14.84 -19.86 5.91
C GLN A 915 15.81 -19.55 7.05
N PHE A 916 15.43 -19.98 8.25
CA PHE A 916 16.21 -19.89 9.48
C PHE A 916 16.54 -21.28 10.01
N ALA A 917 17.68 -21.41 10.68
CA ALA A 917 18.03 -22.59 11.48
C ALA A 917 18.87 -22.16 12.68
N SER A 918 18.84 -22.95 13.75
CA SER A 918 19.58 -22.62 14.96
C SER A 918 20.51 -23.74 15.42
N TYR A 919 21.64 -23.37 16.03
CA TYR A 919 22.55 -24.26 16.74
C TYR A 919 22.40 -24.07 18.24
N GLY A 920 22.12 -25.14 18.99
CA GLY A 920 21.98 -25.11 20.45
C GLY A 920 20.70 -25.79 20.95
N PRO A 921 20.40 -25.69 22.27
CA PRO A 921 21.14 -24.92 23.27
C PRO A 921 22.48 -25.58 23.67
N LEU A 922 23.48 -24.75 23.98
CA LEU A 922 24.80 -25.14 24.49
C LEU A 922 25.06 -24.55 25.86
N GLN A 923 25.55 -25.34 26.82
CA GLN A 923 25.91 -24.80 28.13
C GLN A 923 27.29 -24.12 28.10
N VAL A 924 27.33 -22.85 28.51
CA VAL A 924 28.54 -22.05 28.63
C VAL A 924 28.65 -21.40 30.00
N ASP A 925 29.83 -21.43 30.61
CA ASP A 925 30.09 -20.76 31.88
C ASP A 925 30.57 -19.33 31.65
N LEU A 926 29.83 -18.36 32.19
CA LEU A 926 30.13 -16.93 32.07
C LEU A 926 30.48 -16.34 33.44
N GLN A 927 31.38 -15.35 33.45
CA GLN A 927 31.78 -14.61 34.66
C GLN A 927 30.97 -13.32 34.78
N ALA A 928 30.74 -12.80 35.99
CA ALA A 928 30.14 -11.49 36.15
C ALA A 928 31.05 -10.39 35.52
N GLY A 929 30.46 -9.49 34.73
CA GLY A 929 31.16 -8.49 33.92
C GLY A 929 31.35 -8.92 32.46
N THR A 930 32.36 -8.35 31.79
CA THR A 930 32.58 -8.53 30.35
C THR A 930 33.03 -9.93 29.99
N ASN A 931 32.27 -10.58 29.11
CA ASN A 931 32.62 -11.85 28.48
C ASN A 931 32.72 -11.67 26.97
N THR A 932 33.47 -12.56 26.34
CA THR A 932 33.58 -12.65 24.88
C THR A 932 33.27 -14.06 24.43
N ILE A 933 32.41 -14.23 23.44
CA ILE A 933 32.16 -15.51 22.79
C ILE A 933 32.58 -15.40 21.33
N THR A 934 33.43 -16.32 20.87
CA THR A 934 33.87 -16.41 19.46
C THR A 934 33.42 -17.73 18.88
N TRP A 935 32.71 -17.69 17.75
CA TRP A 935 32.28 -18.86 17.00
C TRP A 935 33.05 -18.94 15.69
N THR A 936 33.48 -20.14 15.33
CA THR A 936 34.07 -20.47 14.03
C THR A 936 33.32 -21.65 13.43
N VAL A 937 32.58 -21.41 12.35
CA VAL A 937 31.86 -22.44 11.61
C VAL A 937 32.82 -23.15 10.65
N ILE A 938 33.04 -24.46 10.85
CA ILE A 938 33.98 -25.23 10.03
C ILE A 938 33.26 -25.78 8.79
N GLY A 939 33.85 -25.58 7.61
CA GLY A 939 33.38 -26.19 6.36
C GLY A 939 32.28 -25.44 5.61
N TYR A 940 31.88 -24.25 6.06
CA TYR A 940 30.78 -23.48 5.46
C TYR A 940 31.16 -22.01 5.27
N SER A 941 30.93 -21.43 4.08
CA SER A 941 31.44 -20.09 3.76
C SER A 941 30.44 -18.95 3.92
N VAL A 942 29.12 -19.19 3.97
CA VAL A 942 28.13 -18.08 3.96
C VAL A 942 26.76 -18.42 4.59
N PRO A 943 26.61 -18.37 5.93
CA PRO A 943 25.35 -17.97 6.56
C PRO A 943 25.51 -16.63 7.29
N ASN A 944 24.45 -15.82 7.31
CA ASN A 944 24.40 -14.67 8.21
C ASN A 944 24.01 -15.19 9.60
N VAL A 945 24.78 -14.86 10.64
CA VAL A 945 24.32 -15.08 12.02
C VAL A 945 23.33 -13.96 12.34
N ASP A 946 22.08 -14.33 12.55
CA ASP A 946 21.00 -13.37 12.73
C ASP A 946 21.00 -12.82 14.16
N TYR A 947 20.93 -13.73 15.14
CA TYR A 947 21.03 -13.41 16.56
C TYR A 947 21.58 -14.59 17.38
N VAL A 948 21.96 -14.31 18.61
CA VAL A 948 22.38 -15.28 19.62
C VAL A 948 21.55 -15.06 20.88
N GLU A 949 21.04 -16.13 21.47
CA GLU A 949 20.29 -16.14 22.73
C GLU A 949 21.14 -16.78 23.85
N LEU A 950 21.08 -16.22 25.05
CA LEU A 950 21.82 -16.67 26.23
C LEU A 950 20.90 -16.67 27.45
N TYR A 951 20.53 -17.83 27.99
CA TYR A 951 19.66 -17.94 29.16
C TYR A 951 20.40 -18.50 30.36
N LYS A 952 20.31 -17.85 31.52
CA LYS A 952 20.94 -18.41 32.72
C LYS A 952 20.24 -19.73 33.11
N VAL A 953 21.01 -20.79 33.30
CA VAL A 953 20.50 -22.07 33.81
C VAL A 953 20.20 -21.88 35.30
N THR A 954 18.93 -21.97 35.67
CA THR A 954 18.46 -21.99 37.06
C THR A 954 18.51 -23.43 37.60
N GLU A 955 19.08 -23.63 38.80
CA GLU A 955 19.07 -24.94 39.49
C GLU A 955 17.69 -25.29 40.07
#